data_AF-A0A3R6U3B5-F1
#
_entry.id   AF-A0A3R6U3B5-F1
#
_cell.length_a   1.000
_cell.length_b   1.000
_cell.length_c   1.000
_cell.angle_alpha   90.00
_cell.angle_beta   90.00
_cell.angle_gamma   90.00
#
_symmetry.space_group_name_H-M   'P 1'
#
loop_
_entity.id
_entity.type
_entity.pdbx_description
1 polymer ?
#
loop_
_entity_poly.entity_id
_entity_poly.type
_entity_poly.pdbx_seq_one_letter_code
_entity_poly.pdbx_strand_id
1 'polypeptide(L)'
;MKKTLLLLCLLLCTTAYAQKKIKVACVGNSVTYGAGIENREVNSYPAQLQRMLGEDYEVMNFGKSGATLLNKGHRPYSEQEEYRAALDFAGDLVVIHLGLNDTDPRNWPNYRDNFVSDYLSLIESFRKVNPECKIWICRMTPIAHRHPRFKSGTRDWYWQEQATIEEIAQLGNTGLIDLQAGLYNRPDLLPDALHPNTEGAGILAKTICQELTGNYGGLQMPVTYSDNMVLQREKSLPITGIANAGQKITVQIAGQKKETVTAPNGKWSVTLEPLQAGGPYELTVEAVSGKTDKKGKKKTADSQKIVYRNVLIGEVWLCSGQSNMAFRVNELADSQHKELTAYAKKEPQIRLFNMVPRWFTNAEEWDEAVMDSLNRLQYYHDAQWTACNEQTADRFSAVAFSFGQMLSDSLQVPVGLILNAVGGSGTEAWIDRKTLEFDFTDILYDWMQNDFIQDWVRGRAALNIKKSTNKLQRHPYEPCYLYETGIRPLQQYPIKGVIWYQGESNAQNIETHERLFPLLVNSWRKNWGEEFPFYYVQLSSIDRPSWTWFRNSQRRMMKEIPNCGMAVSSDRGDSLNVHPRYKREIGERLARWALNQTYGHRITPSGPLFSSVEFKDGAAYLSFEYADGLHTSDGEPLRTFEIAEHDGLFVPAQAKIVDGKVKIWNEKITHPQLVRYGWQPFTRANLVNGDELPASTFRSKE
;
A
#
# COMPACT_ATOMS: atom_id res chain seq x y z
N MET A 1 -72.86 29.65 58.11
CA MET A 1 -71.44 29.23 58.02
C MET A 1 -71.35 27.90 57.28
N LYS A 2 -70.37 27.79 56.36
CA LYS A 2 -69.84 26.58 55.66
C LYS A 2 -70.79 25.94 54.62
N LYS A 3 -70.51 25.92 53.31
CA LYS A 3 -69.34 25.59 52.45
C LYS A 3 -69.69 24.31 51.68
N THR A 4 -70.05 24.46 50.40
CA THR A 4 -70.19 23.37 49.43
C THR A 4 -69.01 23.49 48.47
N LEU A 5 -68.16 22.46 48.41
CA LEU A 5 -66.97 22.41 47.56
C LEU A 5 -67.32 21.64 46.28
N LEU A 6 -67.28 22.32 45.13
CA LEU A 6 -67.38 21.71 43.80
C LEU A 6 -65.95 21.50 43.28
N LEU A 7 -65.54 20.24 43.05
CA LEU A 7 -64.24 19.91 42.47
C LEU A 7 -64.43 19.64 40.96
N LEU A 8 -63.83 20.47 40.11
CA LEU A 8 -63.83 20.34 38.66
C LEU A 8 -62.49 19.71 38.23
N CYS A 9 -62.50 18.45 37.78
CA CYS A 9 -61.34 17.81 37.17
C CYS A 9 -61.26 18.16 35.67
N LEU A 10 -60.27 18.96 35.27
CA LEU A 10 -59.86 19.11 33.87
C LEU A 10 -58.89 17.98 33.50
N LEU A 11 -59.31 17.08 32.61
CA LEU A 11 -58.44 16.14 31.91
C LEU A 11 -57.80 16.83 30.71
N LEU A 12 -56.51 17.16 30.83
CA LEU A 12 -55.65 17.54 29.71
C LEU A 12 -55.24 16.28 28.94
N CYS A 13 -55.93 15.98 27.82
CA CYS A 13 -55.45 15.02 26.83
C CYS A 13 -54.27 15.64 26.06
N THR A 14 -53.04 15.34 26.47
CA THR A 14 -51.86 15.53 25.62
C THR A 14 -51.79 14.36 24.64
N THR A 15 -52.21 14.56 23.40
CA THR A 15 -51.90 13.64 22.30
C THR A 15 -50.41 13.72 21.99
N ALA A 16 -49.64 12.78 22.53
CA ALA A 16 -48.27 12.57 22.07
C ALA A 16 -48.32 12.06 20.63
N TYR A 17 -48.00 12.91 19.66
CA TYR A 17 -47.72 12.47 18.29
C TYR A 17 -46.47 11.58 18.35
N ALA A 18 -46.65 10.26 18.24
CA ALA A 18 -45.53 9.35 18.05
C ALA A 18 -44.83 9.71 16.75
N GLN A 19 -43.55 10.06 16.83
CA GLN A 19 -42.74 10.37 15.65
C GLN A 19 -42.68 9.11 14.78
N LYS A 20 -43.12 9.21 13.51
CA LYS A 20 -43.02 8.11 12.54
C LYS A 20 -41.54 7.76 12.36
N LYS A 21 -41.16 6.51 12.68
CA LYS A 21 -39.78 6.01 12.50
C LYS A 21 -39.42 6.01 11.01
N ILE A 22 -38.14 6.26 10.71
CA ILE A 22 -37.59 6.15 9.35
C ILE A 22 -37.31 4.68 9.08
N LYS A 23 -37.97 4.11 8.07
CA LYS A 23 -37.84 2.70 7.71
C LYS A 23 -36.62 2.45 6.83
N VAL A 24 -35.76 1.52 7.22
CA VAL A 24 -34.57 1.09 6.47
C VAL A 24 -34.72 -0.36 6.05
N ALA A 25 -34.82 -0.61 4.76
CA ALA A 25 -34.88 -1.96 4.20
C ALA A 25 -33.48 -2.42 3.76
N CYS A 26 -32.91 -3.39 4.46
CA CYS A 26 -31.66 -4.05 4.06
C CYS A 26 -32.00 -5.26 3.18
N VAL A 27 -31.86 -5.09 1.86
CA VAL A 27 -32.21 -6.06 0.82
C VAL A 27 -30.93 -6.74 0.36
N GLY A 28 -30.89 -8.08 0.34
CA GLY A 28 -29.68 -8.73 -0.16
C GLY A 28 -29.63 -10.24 -0.06
N ASN A 29 -28.43 -10.77 -0.19
CA ASN A 29 -28.15 -12.20 -0.18
C ASN A 29 -27.78 -12.74 1.22
N SER A 30 -26.97 -13.81 1.27
CA SER A 30 -26.48 -14.44 2.49
C SER A 30 -25.68 -13.51 3.40
N VAL A 31 -24.98 -12.50 2.86
CA VAL A 31 -24.26 -11.51 3.66
C VAL A 31 -25.24 -10.62 4.42
N THR A 32 -26.35 -10.23 3.79
CA THR A 32 -27.43 -9.47 4.44
C THR A 32 -28.19 -10.32 5.44
N TYR A 33 -28.45 -11.59 5.10
CA TYR A 33 -29.00 -12.58 6.03
C TYR A 33 -28.09 -12.75 7.26
N GLY A 34 -26.77 -12.62 7.13
CA GLY A 34 -25.82 -12.90 8.21
C GLY A 34 -25.52 -14.40 8.31
N ALA A 35 -25.35 -15.07 7.17
CA ALA A 35 -24.97 -16.47 7.11
C ALA A 35 -23.60 -16.68 7.78
N GLY A 36 -23.48 -17.73 8.61
CA GLY A 36 -22.25 -18.02 9.35
C GLY A 36 -21.99 -17.13 10.57
N ILE A 37 -22.84 -16.13 10.84
CA ILE A 37 -22.73 -15.27 12.03
C ILE A 37 -23.54 -15.88 13.18
N GLU A 38 -22.87 -16.16 14.30
CA GLU A 38 -23.52 -16.58 15.55
C GLU A 38 -24.45 -15.48 16.07
N ASN A 39 -25.64 -15.86 16.55
CA ASN A 39 -26.67 -14.93 17.03
C ASN A 39 -26.93 -13.79 16.04
N ARG A 40 -27.15 -14.11 14.75
CA ARG A 40 -27.35 -13.14 13.66
C ARG A 40 -28.41 -12.06 13.94
N GLU A 41 -29.43 -12.33 14.74
CA GLU A 41 -30.44 -11.33 15.15
C GLU A 41 -29.84 -10.18 15.96
N VAL A 42 -28.65 -10.39 16.54
CA VAL A 42 -27.84 -9.38 17.21
C VAL A 42 -26.64 -8.99 16.35
N ASN A 43 -25.99 -9.95 15.71
CA ASN A 43 -24.64 -9.76 15.15
C ASN A 43 -24.59 -9.57 13.62
N SER A 44 -25.69 -9.76 12.88
CA SER A 44 -25.73 -9.42 11.45
C SER A 44 -25.59 -7.91 11.22
N TYR A 45 -25.11 -7.50 10.05
CA TYR A 45 -24.93 -6.06 9.80
C TYR A 45 -26.23 -5.25 9.93
N PRO A 46 -27.43 -5.75 9.52
CA PRO A 46 -28.67 -4.99 9.73
C PRO A 46 -29.00 -4.79 11.22
N ALA A 47 -28.77 -5.81 12.06
CA ALA A 47 -28.99 -5.70 13.50
C ALA A 47 -27.99 -4.74 14.16
N GLN A 48 -26.73 -4.75 13.73
CA GLN A 48 -25.72 -3.78 14.17
C GLN A 48 -26.07 -2.36 13.70
N LEU A 49 -26.56 -2.21 12.47
CA LEU A 49 -27.00 -0.94 11.89
C LEU A 49 -28.17 -0.33 12.68
N GLN A 50 -29.16 -1.14 13.08
CA GLN A 50 -30.26 -0.68 13.95
C GLN A 50 -29.72 -0.02 15.23
N ARG A 51 -28.73 -0.64 15.88
CA ARG A 51 -28.13 -0.10 17.10
C ARG A 51 -27.37 1.20 16.86
N MET A 52 -26.70 1.33 15.71
CA MET A 52 -25.98 2.56 15.34
C MET A 52 -26.91 3.72 14.99
N LEU A 53 -28.03 3.43 14.32
CA LEU A 53 -29.02 4.44 13.91
C LEU A 53 -29.94 4.87 15.06
N GLY A 54 -30.19 3.98 16.03
CA GLY A 54 -31.00 4.27 17.22
C GLY A 54 -32.50 4.22 16.96
N GLU A 55 -33.27 4.69 17.95
CA GLU A 55 -34.73 4.48 18.02
C GLU A 55 -35.55 5.23 16.98
N ASP A 56 -34.99 6.27 16.35
CA ASP A 56 -35.63 7.04 15.27
C ASP A 56 -35.79 6.21 13.97
N TYR A 57 -35.09 5.08 13.88
CA TYR A 57 -35.07 4.21 12.71
C TYR A 57 -35.67 2.84 13.03
N GLU A 58 -36.27 2.22 12.01
CA GLU A 58 -36.70 0.83 12.00
C GLU A 58 -35.95 0.12 10.86
N VAL A 59 -34.92 -0.67 11.20
CA VAL A 59 -34.09 -1.40 10.25
C VAL A 59 -34.58 -2.84 10.17
N MET A 60 -34.94 -3.28 8.96
CA MET A 60 -35.40 -4.65 8.70
C MET A 60 -34.45 -5.40 7.77
N ASN A 61 -34.20 -6.66 8.10
CA ASN A 61 -33.33 -7.56 7.35
C ASN A 61 -34.17 -8.41 6.36
N PHE A 62 -34.02 -8.13 5.06
CA PHE A 62 -34.63 -8.88 3.97
C PHE A 62 -33.59 -9.69 3.18
N GLY A 63 -32.54 -10.16 3.88
CA GLY A 63 -31.50 -10.99 3.28
C GLY A 63 -31.96 -12.41 3.02
N LYS A 64 -31.65 -12.97 1.84
CA LYS A 64 -31.91 -14.37 1.49
C LYS A 64 -30.65 -15.09 1.03
N SER A 65 -30.24 -16.11 1.77
CA SER A 65 -29.04 -16.88 1.45
C SER A 65 -29.08 -17.50 0.06
N GLY A 66 -28.01 -17.32 -0.71
CA GLY A 66 -27.88 -17.82 -2.09
C GLY A 66 -28.68 -17.05 -3.14
N ALA A 67 -29.40 -15.97 -2.78
CA ALA A 67 -30.18 -15.23 -3.76
C ALA A 67 -29.31 -14.51 -4.79
N THR A 68 -29.72 -14.57 -6.05
CA THR A 68 -29.11 -13.91 -7.22
C THR A 68 -29.87 -12.63 -7.54
N LEU A 69 -29.17 -11.63 -8.07
CA LEU A 69 -29.82 -10.48 -8.68
C LEU A 69 -30.50 -10.88 -9.99
N LEU A 70 -29.82 -11.68 -10.80
CA LEU A 70 -30.31 -12.11 -12.11
C LEU A 70 -31.64 -12.84 -11.96
N ASN A 71 -32.64 -12.42 -12.73
CA ASN A 71 -33.96 -13.03 -12.77
C ASN A 71 -33.95 -14.44 -13.38
N LYS A 72 -32.92 -14.74 -14.18
CA LYS A 72 -32.64 -16.08 -14.72
C LYS A 72 -31.54 -16.82 -13.96
N GLY A 73 -31.04 -16.24 -12.86
CA GLY A 73 -30.07 -16.89 -12.00
C GLY A 73 -30.67 -18.13 -11.32
N HIS A 74 -29.82 -18.96 -10.71
CA HIS A 74 -30.26 -20.20 -10.07
C HIS A 74 -31.13 -20.00 -8.82
N ARG A 75 -31.23 -18.78 -8.28
CA ARG A 75 -32.12 -18.43 -7.17
C ARG A 75 -32.51 -16.94 -7.21
N PRO A 76 -33.36 -16.52 -8.14
CA PRO A 76 -33.71 -15.11 -8.33
C PRO A 76 -34.29 -14.48 -7.07
N TYR A 77 -33.75 -13.33 -6.63
CA TYR A 77 -34.26 -12.63 -5.45
C TYR A 77 -35.72 -12.19 -5.64
N SER A 78 -36.11 -11.80 -6.85
CA SER A 78 -37.46 -11.38 -7.23
C SER A 78 -38.54 -12.44 -7.04
N GLU A 79 -38.15 -13.72 -6.88
CA GLU A 79 -39.06 -14.83 -6.63
C GLU A 79 -39.15 -15.23 -5.14
N GLN A 80 -38.33 -14.62 -4.28
CA GLN A 80 -38.25 -14.98 -2.86
C GLN A 80 -39.31 -14.25 -2.02
N GLU A 81 -39.67 -14.84 -0.88
CA GLU A 81 -40.60 -14.23 0.07
C GLU A 81 -40.03 -12.93 0.66
N GLU A 82 -38.71 -12.87 0.86
CA GLU A 82 -38.01 -11.70 1.37
C GLU A 82 -38.16 -10.47 0.45
N TYR A 83 -38.22 -10.67 -0.88
CA TYR A 83 -38.49 -9.59 -1.82
C TYR A 83 -39.90 -9.02 -1.64
N ARG A 84 -40.91 -9.89 -1.52
CA ARG A 84 -42.30 -9.47 -1.27
C ARG A 84 -42.41 -8.72 0.05
N ALA A 85 -41.80 -9.25 1.11
CA ALA A 85 -41.77 -8.62 2.42
C ALA A 85 -41.05 -7.26 2.41
N ALA A 86 -39.97 -7.11 1.64
CA ALA A 86 -39.26 -5.84 1.49
C ALA A 86 -40.10 -4.78 0.78
N LEU A 87 -40.87 -5.18 -0.25
CA LEU A 87 -41.82 -4.30 -0.92
C LEU A 87 -42.95 -3.88 0.03
N ASP A 88 -43.57 -4.83 0.72
CA ASP A 88 -44.66 -4.56 1.68
C ASP A 88 -44.21 -3.66 2.84
N PHE A 89 -42.95 -3.76 3.25
CA PHE A 89 -42.37 -2.88 4.27
C PHE A 89 -42.32 -1.41 3.86
N ALA A 90 -42.24 -1.14 2.54
CA ALA A 90 -42.23 0.20 1.93
C ALA A 90 -41.20 1.13 2.59
N GLY A 91 -39.93 0.71 2.61
CA GLY A 91 -38.83 1.42 3.27
C GLY A 91 -38.66 2.86 2.77
N ASP A 92 -38.30 3.78 3.67
CA ASP A 92 -37.92 5.16 3.32
C ASP A 92 -36.48 5.20 2.77
N LEU A 93 -35.61 4.35 3.31
CA LEU A 93 -34.24 4.12 2.86
C LEU A 93 -34.10 2.63 2.47
N VAL A 94 -33.59 2.34 1.28
CA VAL A 94 -33.40 0.97 0.79
C VAL A 94 -31.93 0.76 0.46
N VAL A 95 -31.32 -0.28 1.02
CA VAL A 95 -29.93 -0.67 0.77
C VAL A 95 -29.93 -2.03 0.09
N ILE A 96 -29.44 -2.11 -1.15
CA ILE A 96 -29.46 -3.32 -1.98
C ILE A 96 -28.04 -3.89 -2.11
N HIS A 97 -27.81 -5.06 -1.52
CA HIS A 97 -26.58 -5.84 -1.61
C HIS A 97 -26.83 -7.22 -2.26
N LEU A 98 -26.92 -7.21 -3.59
CA LEU A 98 -27.04 -8.39 -4.47
C LEU A 98 -25.91 -8.38 -5.53
N GLY A 99 -25.65 -9.52 -6.16
CA GLY A 99 -24.55 -9.73 -7.12
C GLY A 99 -23.62 -10.91 -6.75
N LEU A 100 -23.28 -11.09 -5.47
CA LEU A 100 -22.27 -12.12 -5.10
C LEU A 100 -22.56 -13.53 -5.63
N ASN A 101 -23.82 -13.97 -5.59
CA ASN A 101 -24.20 -15.28 -6.09
C ASN A 101 -24.29 -15.32 -7.62
N ASP A 102 -24.36 -14.17 -8.29
CA ASP A 102 -24.33 -14.05 -9.75
C ASP A 102 -22.95 -14.44 -10.30
N THR A 103 -21.86 -14.29 -9.53
CA THR A 103 -20.50 -14.80 -9.84
C THR A 103 -20.36 -16.34 -9.87
N ASP A 104 -21.49 -17.06 -9.88
CA ASP A 104 -21.58 -18.51 -10.02
C ASP A 104 -21.61 -18.90 -11.52
N PRO A 105 -20.95 -20.01 -11.93
CA PRO A 105 -20.94 -20.45 -13.33
C PRO A 105 -22.32 -20.82 -13.87
N ARG A 106 -23.32 -21.07 -13.01
CA ARG A 106 -24.72 -21.25 -13.44
C ARG A 106 -25.36 -19.94 -13.90
N ASN A 107 -24.82 -18.79 -13.50
CA ASN A 107 -25.44 -17.48 -13.72
C ASN A 107 -24.63 -16.58 -14.67
N TRP A 108 -23.48 -16.05 -14.22
CA TRP A 108 -22.77 -14.97 -14.94
C TRP A 108 -22.47 -15.32 -16.39
N PRO A 109 -21.91 -16.50 -16.73
CA PRO A 109 -21.61 -16.85 -18.11
C PRO A 109 -22.84 -16.91 -19.03
N ASN A 110 -24.02 -17.20 -18.47
CA ASN A 110 -25.23 -17.45 -19.23
C ASN A 110 -26.12 -16.20 -19.35
N TYR A 111 -26.09 -15.31 -18.34
CA TYR A 111 -27.12 -14.27 -18.19
C TYR A 111 -26.58 -12.88 -17.85
N ARG A 112 -25.26 -12.64 -17.86
CA ARG A 112 -24.67 -11.32 -17.54
C ARG A 112 -25.27 -10.15 -18.34
N ASP A 113 -25.71 -10.37 -19.58
CA ASP A 113 -26.30 -9.34 -20.42
C ASP A 113 -27.65 -8.83 -19.87
N ASN A 114 -28.29 -9.59 -18.97
CA ASN A 114 -29.50 -9.18 -18.26
C ASN A 114 -29.23 -8.47 -16.93
N PHE A 115 -27.98 -8.44 -16.44
CA PHE A 115 -27.66 -7.95 -15.09
C PHE A 115 -28.09 -6.49 -14.90
N VAL A 116 -27.79 -5.61 -15.87
CA VAL A 116 -28.19 -4.20 -15.82
C VAL A 116 -29.71 -4.04 -15.82
N SER A 117 -30.42 -4.69 -16.75
CA SER A 117 -31.88 -4.58 -16.85
C SER A 117 -32.59 -5.13 -15.62
N ASP A 118 -32.11 -6.26 -15.08
CA ASP A 118 -32.68 -6.89 -13.89
C ASP A 118 -32.46 -6.04 -12.64
N TYR A 119 -31.27 -5.44 -12.48
CA TYR A 119 -30.99 -4.52 -11.37
C TYR A 119 -31.89 -3.29 -11.43
N LEU A 120 -31.99 -2.64 -12.59
CA LEU A 120 -32.85 -1.46 -12.77
C LEU A 120 -34.31 -1.80 -12.50
N SER A 121 -34.79 -2.96 -12.97
CA SER A 121 -36.15 -3.43 -12.65
C SER A 121 -36.36 -3.64 -11.16
N LEU A 122 -35.36 -4.14 -10.43
CA LEU A 122 -35.42 -4.28 -8.97
C LEU A 122 -35.51 -2.91 -8.30
N ILE A 123 -34.69 -1.94 -8.69
CA ILE A 123 -34.73 -0.56 -8.18
C ILE A 123 -36.12 0.07 -8.39
N GLU A 124 -36.68 -0.06 -9.59
CA GLU A 124 -37.99 0.51 -9.92
C GLU A 124 -39.14 -0.15 -9.16
N SER A 125 -39.01 -1.43 -8.79
CA SER A 125 -40.02 -2.10 -7.96
C SER A 125 -40.20 -1.44 -6.59
N PHE A 126 -39.10 -1.02 -5.93
CA PHE A 126 -39.14 -0.30 -4.67
C PHE A 126 -39.71 1.11 -4.82
N ARG A 127 -39.32 1.85 -5.87
CA ARG A 127 -39.87 3.18 -6.19
C ARG A 127 -41.37 3.13 -6.48
N LYS A 128 -41.86 2.05 -7.09
CA LYS A 128 -43.29 1.87 -7.36
C LYS A 128 -44.11 1.80 -6.08
N VAL A 129 -43.59 1.15 -5.03
CA VAL A 129 -44.29 1.03 -3.74
C VAL A 129 -44.09 2.27 -2.86
N ASN A 130 -42.89 2.86 -2.86
CA ASN A 130 -42.60 4.12 -2.20
C ASN A 130 -41.84 5.08 -3.13
N PRO A 131 -42.53 6.00 -3.83
CA PRO A 131 -41.90 6.93 -4.77
C PRO A 131 -40.88 7.88 -4.13
N GLU A 132 -40.99 8.12 -2.82
CA GLU A 132 -40.09 9.01 -2.06
C GLU A 132 -38.89 8.27 -1.46
N CYS A 133 -38.79 6.95 -1.64
CA CYS A 133 -37.68 6.20 -1.07
C CYS A 133 -36.33 6.64 -1.67
N LYS A 134 -35.30 6.63 -0.83
CA LYS A 134 -33.91 6.77 -1.28
C LYS A 134 -33.28 5.40 -1.34
N ILE A 135 -32.66 5.09 -2.47
CA ILE A 135 -32.07 3.78 -2.73
C ILE A 135 -30.56 3.94 -2.82
N TRP A 136 -29.86 3.03 -2.16
CA TRP A 136 -28.43 2.80 -2.34
C TRP A 136 -28.22 1.38 -2.84
N ILE A 137 -27.39 1.22 -3.86
CA ILE A 137 -26.88 -0.08 -4.26
C ILE A 137 -25.43 -0.22 -3.80
N CYS A 138 -25.00 -1.45 -3.56
CA CYS A 138 -23.71 -1.70 -2.94
C CYS A 138 -22.71 -2.30 -3.92
N ARG A 139 -21.50 -1.71 -4.00
CA ARG A 139 -20.32 -2.50 -4.37
C ARG A 139 -20.25 -3.68 -3.40
N MET A 140 -19.97 -4.86 -3.93
CA MET A 140 -20.08 -6.11 -3.20
C MET A 140 -18.97 -6.26 -2.16
N THR A 141 -19.26 -6.94 -1.05
CA THR A 141 -18.21 -7.44 -0.16
C THR A 141 -17.21 -8.33 -0.91
N PRO A 142 -15.95 -8.45 -0.45
CA PRO A 142 -14.95 -9.21 -1.18
C PRO A 142 -15.28 -10.71 -1.28
N ILE A 143 -14.84 -11.34 -2.37
CA ILE A 143 -14.62 -12.78 -2.45
C ILE A 143 -13.12 -13.01 -2.33
N ALA A 144 -12.65 -13.70 -1.30
CA ALA A 144 -11.23 -13.91 -1.08
C ALA A 144 -10.68 -15.06 -1.93
N HIS A 145 -9.37 -15.04 -2.19
CA HIS A 145 -8.66 -16.04 -3.01
C HIS A 145 -8.91 -17.50 -2.58
N ARG A 146 -9.19 -17.75 -1.30
CA ARG A 146 -9.50 -19.09 -0.77
C ARG A 146 -10.82 -19.69 -1.30
N HIS A 147 -11.66 -18.92 -1.99
CA HIS A 147 -12.90 -19.44 -2.56
C HIS A 147 -12.60 -20.52 -3.64
N PRO A 148 -13.26 -21.69 -3.64
CA PRO A 148 -12.89 -22.82 -4.52
C PRO A 148 -12.90 -22.52 -6.02
N ARG A 149 -13.72 -21.54 -6.44
CA ARG A 149 -13.88 -21.14 -7.85
C ARG A 149 -13.15 -19.84 -8.20
N PHE A 150 -12.33 -19.32 -7.28
CA PHE A 150 -11.69 -18.01 -7.44
C PHE A 150 -10.93 -17.91 -8.77
N LYS A 151 -10.05 -18.89 -9.05
CA LYS A 151 -9.26 -18.97 -10.29
C LYS A 151 -10.07 -19.39 -11.53
N SER A 152 -11.22 -20.03 -11.36
CA SER A 152 -12.03 -20.56 -12.47
C SER A 152 -13.07 -19.57 -13.00
N GLY A 153 -12.93 -18.28 -12.70
CA GLY A 153 -13.78 -17.21 -13.24
C GLY A 153 -14.45 -16.33 -12.18
N THR A 154 -14.69 -16.82 -10.95
CA THR A 154 -15.38 -16.01 -9.91
C THR A 154 -14.65 -14.70 -9.61
N ARG A 155 -13.30 -14.69 -9.58
CA ARG A 155 -12.52 -13.46 -9.42
C ARG A 155 -12.83 -12.46 -10.53
N ASP A 156 -12.79 -12.90 -11.79
CA ASP A 156 -12.93 -12.02 -12.94
C ASP A 156 -14.37 -11.48 -13.04
N TRP A 157 -15.37 -12.34 -12.80
CA TRP A 157 -16.78 -11.96 -12.80
C TRP A 157 -17.11 -11.01 -11.65
N TYR A 158 -16.54 -11.23 -10.46
CA TYR A 158 -16.66 -10.31 -9.34
C TYR A 158 -16.25 -8.88 -9.73
N TRP A 159 -15.11 -8.72 -10.42
CA TRP A 159 -14.65 -7.41 -10.86
C TRP A 159 -15.48 -6.80 -12.00
N GLN A 160 -16.03 -7.63 -12.90
CA GLN A 160 -16.96 -7.18 -13.94
C GLN A 160 -18.28 -6.68 -13.32
N GLU A 161 -18.86 -7.44 -12.40
CA GLU A 161 -20.05 -7.05 -11.64
C GLU A 161 -19.82 -5.78 -10.85
N GLN A 162 -18.67 -5.68 -10.17
CA GLN A 162 -18.29 -4.49 -9.42
C GLN A 162 -18.32 -3.23 -10.28
N ALA A 163 -17.76 -3.27 -11.49
CA ALA A 163 -17.77 -2.14 -12.42
C ALA A 163 -19.19 -1.85 -12.95
N THR A 164 -19.95 -2.91 -13.25
CA THR A 164 -21.33 -2.79 -13.74
C THR A 164 -22.26 -2.16 -12.71
N ILE A 165 -22.08 -2.47 -11.42
CA ILE A 165 -22.84 -1.87 -10.31
C ILE A 165 -22.59 -0.35 -10.24
N GLU A 166 -21.37 0.13 -10.49
CA GLU A 166 -21.08 1.57 -10.50
C GLU A 166 -21.82 2.29 -11.63
N GLU A 167 -21.90 1.67 -12.81
CA GLU A 167 -22.68 2.19 -13.94
C GLU A 167 -24.19 2.18 -13.64
N ILE A 168 -24.71 1.09 -13.05
CA ILE A 168 -26.12 0.97 -12.65
C ILE A 168 -26.48 2.06 -11.63
N ALA A 169 -25.59 2.42 -10.71
CA ALA A 169 -25.87 3.47 -9.73
C ALA A 169 -26.14 4.82 -10.41
N GLN A 170 -25.41 5.11 -11.50
CA GLN A 170 -25.62 6.31 -12.31
C GLN A 170 -26.92 6.22 -13.12
N LEU A 171 -27.14 5.13 -13.86
CA LEU A 171 -28.33 4.91 -14.68
C LEU A 171 -29.62 4.89 -13.85
N GLY A 172 -29.56 4.24 -12.70
CA GLY A 172 -30.67 4.10 -11.77
C GLY A 172 -30.86 5.32 -10.86
N ASN A 173 -30.00 6.34 -10.93
CA ASN A 173 -30.01 7.50 -10.03
C ASN A 173 -30.13 7.10 -8.54
N THR A 174 -29.23 6.22 -8.10
CA THR A 174 -29.15 5.73 -6.72
C THR A 174 -27.89 6.25 -6.03
N GLY A 175 -27.86 6.17 -4.71
CA GLY A 175 -26.58 6.20 -3.98
C GLY A 175 -25.76 4.93 -4.27
N LEU A 176 -24.46 5.00 -4.01
CA LEU A 176 -23.55 3.87 -4.13
C LEU A 176 -22.76 3.71 -2.83
N ILE A 177 -22.86 2.55 -2.19
CA ILE A 177 -22.13 2.22 -0.97
C ILE A 177 -20.99 1.26 -1.30
N ASP A 178 -19.77 1.56 -0.83
CA ASP A 178 -18.62 0.68 -1.00
C ASP A 178 -18.47 -0.31 0.17
N LEU A 179 -19.10 -1.49 0.07
CA LEU A 179 -18.96 -2.55 1.08
C LEU A 179 -17.68 -3.39 0.90
N GLN A 180 -16.88 -3.14 -0.13
CA GLN A 180 -15.61 -3.83 -0.37
C GLN A 180 -14.49 -3.23 0.48
N ALA A 181 -14.37 -1.89 0.48
CA ALA A 181 -13.18 -1.17 0.94
C ALA A 181 -12.72 -1.50 2.37
N GLY A 182 -13.66 -1.71 3.29
CA GLY A 182 -13.36 -2.02 4.70
C GLY A 182 -12.98 -3.48 4.96
N LEU A 183 -13.19 -4.38 4.00
CA LEU A 183 -12.98 -5.83 4.15
C LEU A 183 -11.90 -6.38 3.22
N TYR A 184 -11.58 -5.72 2.11
CA TYR A 184 -10.71 -6.27 1.06
C TYR A 184 -9.31 -6.61 1.56
N ASN A 185 -8.76 -5.78 2.45
CA ASN A 185 -7.46 -5.99 3.09
C ASN A 185 -7.56 -6.79 4.40
N ARG A 186 -8.74 -7.36 4.69
CA ARG A 186 -9.04 -8.14 5.90
C ARG A 186 -9.63 -9.51 5.54
N PRO A 187 -8.92 -10.35 4.74
CA PRO A 187 -9.36 -11.71 4.43
C PRO A 187 -9.52 -12.60 5.68
N ASP A 188 -8.95 -12.20 6.82
CA ASP A 188 -9.16 -12.82 8.14
C ASP A 188 -10.59 -12.66 8.66
N LEU A 189 -11.31 -11.63 8.20
CA LEU A 189 -12.72 -11.40 8.53
C LEU A 189 -13.70 -12.23 7.69
N LEU A 190 -13.20 -13.04 6.74
CA LEU A 190 -14.01 -13.88 5.85
C LEU A 190 -13.68 -15.37 6.09
N PRO A 191 -14.18 -16.02 7.15
CA PRO A 191 -13.76 -17.37 7.53
C PRO A 191 -13.84 -18.40 6.40
N ASP A 192 -14.88 -18.32 5.58
CA ASP A 192 -15.15 -19.19 4.43
C ASP A 192 -14.84 -18.55 3.06
N ALA A 193 -14.06 -17.46 3.07
CA ALA A 193 -13.69 -16.65 1.91
C ALA A 193 -14.83 -15.84 1.26
N LEU A 194 -16.02 -15.80 1.85
CA LEU A 194 -17.18 -15.09 1.30
C LEU A 194 -17.96 -14.29 2.34
N HIS A 195 -18.30 -14.90 3.48
CA HIS A 195 -19.17 -14.29 4.49
C HIS A 195 -18.35 -13.60 5.57
N PRO A 196 -18.68 -12.33 5.92
CA PRO A 196 -18.03 -11.65 7.03
C PRO A 196 -18.42 -12.27 8.38
N ASN A 197 -17.46 -12.35 9.29
CA ASN A 197 -17.73 -12.63 10.70
C ASN A 197 -18.39 -11.41 11.40
N THR A 198 -18.62 -11.49 12.71
CA THR A 198 -19.26 -10.41 13.50
C THR A 198 -18.54 -9.06 13.39
N GLU A 199 -17.20 -9.04 13.41
CA GLU A 199 -16.41 -7.80 13.24
C GLU A 199 -16.59 -7.24 11.82
N GLY A 200 -16.49 -8.10 10.80
CA GLY A 200 -16.72 -7.72 9.40
C GLY A 200 -18.12 -7.14 9.18
N ALA A 201 -19.15 -7.76 9.76
CA ALA A 201 -20.52 -7.25 9.73
C ALA A 201 -20.65 -5.87 10.42
N GLY A 202 -19.88 -5.61 11.47
CA GLY A 202 -19.80 -4.29 12.11
C GLY A 202 -19.19 -3.22 11.22
N ILE A 203 -18.18 -3.57 10.42
CA ILE A 203 -17.59 -2.67 9.41
C ILE A 203 -18.63 -2.32 8.34
N LEU A 204 -19.42 -3.31 7.87
CA LEU A 204 -20.50 -3.07 6.91
C LEU A 204 -21.58 -2.15 7.50
N ALA A 205 -22.04 -2.44 8.72
CA ALA A 205 -23.04 -1.64 9.41
C ALA A 205 -22.58 -0.18 9.60
N LYS A 206 -21.32 0.02 10.00
CA LYS A 206 -20.73 1.35 10.12
C LYS A 206 -20.71 2.09 8.78
N THR A 207 -20.25 1.42 7.72
CA THR A 207 -20.18 1.99 6.38
C THR A 207 -21.56 2.44 5.90
N ILE A 208 -22.57 1.58 6.05
CA ILE A 208 -23.95 1.92 5.68
C ILE A 208 -24.49 3.06 6.54
N CYS A 209 -24.26 3.04 7.85
CA CYS A 209 -24.70 4.11 8.76
C CYS A 209 -24.15 5.48 8.34
N GLN A 210 -22.86 5.55 7.97
CA GLN A 210 -22.22 6.78 7.50
C GLN A 210 -22.88 7.31 6.22
N GLU A 211 -23.14 6.42 5.25
CA GLU A 211 -23.77 6.78 3.96
C GLU A 211 -25.23 7.24 4.14
N LEU A 212 -26.00 6.57 4.99
CA LEU A 212 -27.41 6.94 5.23
C LEU A 212 -27.54 8.26 5.99
N THR A 213 -26.64 8.53 6.93
CA THR A 213 -26.71 9.73 7.79
C THR A 213 -25.93 10.93 7.24
N GLY A 214 -24.96 10.69 6.36
CA GLY A 214 -23.97 11.68 5.93
C GLY A 214 -22.98 12.06 7.03
N ASN A 215 -22.95 11.34 8.16
CA ASN A 215 -22.06 11.60 9.28
C ASN A 215 -20.87 10.65 9.25
N TYR A 216 -19.70 11.18 8.89
CA TYR A 216 -18.45 10.43 8.79
C TYR A 216 -17.53 10.64 10.00
N GLY A 217 -18.02 11.31 11.05
CA GLY A 217 -17.24 11.65 12.24
C GLY A 217 -16.55 13.02 12.15
N GLY A 218 -17.00 13.90 11.24
CA GLY A 218 -16.42 15.23 11.05
C GLY A 218 -15.11 15.22 10.27
N LEU A 219 -14.43 16.37 10.26
CA LEU A 219 -13.20 16.60 9.49
C LEU A 219 -12.04 15.71 9.97
N GLN A 220 -11.49 14.90 9.07
CA GLN A 220 -10.37 14.00 9.28
C GLN A 220 -9.40 14.09 8.10
N MET A 221 -8.10 14.12 8.41
CA MET A 221 -7.02 14.15 7.42
C MET A 221 -6.25 12.81 7.42
N PRO A 222 -5.58 12.45 6.32
CA PRO A 222 -4.70 11.29 6.28
C PRO A 222 -3.62 11.35 7.37
N VAL A 223 -3.21 10.19 7.88
CA VAL A 223 -2.23 10.05 8.98
C VAL A 223 -0.84 10.62 8.67
N THR A 224 -0.54 10.85 7.39
CA THR A 224 0.72 11.47 6.93
C THR A 224 0.78 12.97 7.18
N TYR A 225 -0.35 13.63 7.45
CA TYR A 225 -0.40 15.07 7.71
C TYR A 225 -0.20 15.34 9.20
N SER A 226 0.91 16.03 9.52
CA SER A 226 1.24 16.49 10.87
C SER A 226 2.08 17.77 10.79
N ASP A 227 2.32 18.41 11.93
CA ASP A 227 3.28 19.53 12.02
C ASP A 227 4.66 19.08 11.51
N ASN A 228 5.46 20.03 11.02
CA ASN A 228 6.81 19.81 10.47
C ASN A 228 6.88 19.02 9.15
N MET A 229 5.75 18.76 8.49
CA MET A 229 5.74 17.99 7.24
C MET A 229 6.38 18.69 6.05
N VAL A 230 6.75 17.91 5.03
CA VAL A 230 7.24 18.40 3.73
C VAL A 230 6.26 17.99 2.64
N LEU A 231 5.65 18.93 1.95
CA LEU A 231 4.86 18.67 0.75
C LEU A 231 5.73 18.75 -0.51
N GLN A 232 5.45 17.90 -1.49
CA GLN A 232 6.20 17.84 -2.74
C GLN A 232 6.10 19.17 -3.51
N ARG A 233 7.24 19.73 -3.93
CA ARG A 233 7.31 20.94 -4.74
C ARG A 233 7.01 20.67 -6.22
N GLU A 234 6.69 21.75 -6.94
CA GLU A 234 6.65 21.81 -8.42
C GLU A 234 5.71 20.78 -9.08
N LYS A 235 4.70 20.32 -8.32
CA LYS A 235 3.65 19.44 -8.82
C LYS A 235 2.31 19.89 -8.26
N SER A 236 1.23 19.64 -9.01
CA SER A 236 -0.13 19.79 -8.49
C SER A 236 -0.31 18.92 -7.24
N LEU A 237 -0.81 19.50 -6.16
CA LEU A 237 -0.92 18.84 -4.86
C LEU A 237 -2.39 18.56 -4.54
N PRO A 238 -2.86 17.32 -4.71
CA PRO A 238 -4.16 16.93 -4.19
C PRO A 238 -4.11 16.89 -2.67
N ILE A 239 -4.95 17.68 -2.02
CA ILE A 239 -5.21 17.59 -0.59
C ILE A 239 -6.59 16.93 -0.43
N THR A 240 -6.62 15.80 0.25
CA THR A 240 -7.80 14.95 0.40
C THR A 240 -8.07 14.66 1.87
N GLY A 241 -9.32 14.36 2.18
CA GLY A 241 -9.71 13.96 3.53
C GLY A 241 -11.14 13.45 3.59
N ILE A 242 -11.60 13.23 4.82
CA ILE A 242 -12.98 12.85 5.14
C ILE A 242 -13.64 14.00 5.92
N ALA A 243 -14.92 14.21 5.71
CA ALA A 243 -15.75 15.13 6.47
C ALA A 243 -17.21 14.69 6.39
N ASN A 244 -18.12 15.36 7.10
CA ASN A 244 -19.54 15.06 6.95
C ASN A 244 -20.03 15.53 5.56
N ALA A 245 -20.94 14.77 4.97
CA ALA A 245 -21.45 15.01 3.63
C ALA A 245 -22.08 16.42 3.51
N GLY A 246 -21.75 17.13 2.44
CA GLY A 246 -22.24 18.48 2.15
C GLY A 246 -21.59 19.61 2.96
N GLN A 247 -20.60 19.33 3.82
CA GLN A 247 -19.82 20.39 4.46
C GLN A 247 -18.98 21.14 3.42
N LYS A 248 -18.87 22.47 3.58
CA LYS A 248 -17.94 23.27 2.78
C LYS A 248 -16.54 23.13 3.38
N ILE A 249 -15.59 22.73 2.57
CA ILE A 249 -14.18 22.61 2.95
C ILE A 249 -13.40 23.78 2.36
N THR A 250 -12.55 24.39 3.18
CA THR A 250 -11.60 25.44 2.77
C THR A 250 -10.20 25.02 3.15
N VAL A 251 -9.27 25.03 2.18
CA VAL A 251 -7.85 24.73 2.38
C VAL A 251 -7.02 25.97 2.06
N GLN A 252 -6.09 26.32 2.95
CA GLN A 252 -5.23 27.49 2.81
C GLN A 252 -3.77 27.15 3.13
N ILE A 253 -2.85 27.52 2.24
CA ILE A 253 -1.40 27.40 2.43
C ILE A 253 -0.67 28.31 1.44
N ALA A 254 0.43 28.95 1.86
CA ALA A 254 1.32 29.73 0.98
C ALA A 254 0.59 30.74 0.07
N GLY A 255 -0.42 31.43 0.62
CA GLY A 255 -1.24 32.41 -0.11
C GLY A 255 -2.32 31.81 -1.03
N GLN A 256 -2.30 30.49 -1.27
CA GLN A 256 -3.41 29.81 -1.96
C GLN A 256 -4.59 29.60 -1.02
N LYS A 257 -5.79 29.74 -1.57
CA LYS A 257 -7.06 29.35 -0.94
C LYS A 257 -7.89 28.57 -1.96
N LYS A 258 -8.24 27.32 -1.63
CA LYS A 258 -9.12 26.47 -2.45
C LYS A 258 -10.29 26.00 -1.62
N GLU A 259 -11.43 25.81 -2.26
CA GLU A 259 -12.68 25.41 -1.61
C GLU A 259 -13.32 24.24 -2.37
N THR A 260 -14.01 23.37 -1.64
CA THR A 260 -14.80 22.27 -2.20
C THR A 260 -15.98 21.96 -1.29
N VAL A 261 -16.85 21.04 -1.70
CA VAL A 261 -17.93 20.51 -0.88
C VAL A 261 -17.71 19.01 -0.71
N THR A 262 -17.85 18.52 0.51
CA THR A 262 -17.74 17.10 0.80
C THR A 262 -18.81 16.31 0.05
N ALA A 263 -18.38 15.31 -0.71
CA ALA A 263 -19.27 14.44 -1.47
C ALA A 263 -20.18 13.62 -0.53
N PRO A 264 -21.28 13.04 -1.05
CA PRO A 264 -22.18 12.19 -0.26
C PRO A 264 -21.47 11.07 0.50
N ASN A 265 -20.41 10.50 -0.08
CA ASN A 265 -19.59 9.43 0.51
C ASN A 265 -18.56 9.91 1.55
N GLY A 266 -18.68 11.16 2.02
CA GLY A 266 -17.81 11.75 3.04
C GLY A 266 -16.42 12.16 2.55
N LYS A 267 -16.04 11.86 1.32
CA LYS A 267 -14.73 12.23 0.75
C LYS A 267 -14.76 13.66 0.20
N TRP A 268 -13.65 14.35 0.35
CA TRP A 268 -13.43 15.65 -0.30
C TRP A 268 -12.00 15.74 -0.84
N SER A 269 -11.82 16.59 -1.85
CA SER A 269 -10.52 16.89 -2.43
C SER A 269 -10.47 18.32 -2.96
N VAL A 270 -9.32 18.98 -2.77
CA VAL A 270 -8.92 20.17 -3.51
C VAL A 270 -7.58 19.91 -4.16
N THR A 271 -7.30 20.57 -5.28
CA THR A 271 -5.98 20.56 -5.90
C THR A 271 -5.36 21.93 -5.77
N LEU A 272 -4.20 22.01 -5.12
CA LEU A 272 -3.38 23.22 -5.06
C LEU A 272 -2.51 23.32 -6.32
N GLU A 273 -2.26 24.55 -6.77
CA GLU A 273 -1.28 24.79 -7.84
C GLU A 273 0.13 24.43 -7.36
N PRO A 274 1.06 24.06 -8.27
CA PRO A 274 2.44 23.79 -7.93
C PRO A 274 3.07 24.86 -7.05
N LEU A 275 3.58 24.46 -5.89
CA LEU A 275 4.27 25.34 -4.96
C LEU A 275 5.79 25.25 -5.19
N GLN A 276 6.46 26.40 -5.08
CA GLN A 276 7.92 26.48 -5.10
C GLN A 276 8.50 26.06 -3.74
N ALA A 277 9.74 25.59 -3.74
CA ALA A 277 10.43 25.22 -2.51
C ALA A 277 10.49 26.38 -1.51
N GLY A 278 10.30 26.10 -0.22
CA GLY A 278 10.35 27.11 0.84
C GLY A 278 9.47 26.79 2.05
N GLY A 279 9.07 27.83 2.76
CA GLY A 279 8.40 27.76 4.05
C GLY A 279 9.28 28.34 5.17
N PRO A 280 8.90 28.17 6.44
CA PRO A 280 7.72 27.44 6.91
C PRO A 280 6.40 28.16 6.60
N TYR A 281 5.39 27.38 6.21
CA TYR A 281 4.01 27.82 6.06
C TYR A 281 3.10 27.20 7.13
N GLU A 282 1.89 27.75 7.22
CA GLU A 282 0.76 27.12 7.92
C GLU A 282 -0.20 26.54 6.87
N LEU A 283 -0.57 25.27 7.02
CA LEU A 283 -1.67 24.64 6.28
C LEU A 283 -2.90 24.61 7.17
N THR A 284 -3.96 25.29 6.75
CA THR A 284 -5.26 25.26 7.41
C THR A 284 -6.25 24.46 6.56
N VAL A 285 -7.00 23.56 7.21
CA VAL A 285 -8.17 22.90 6.64
C VAL A 285 -9.37 23.17 7.55
N GLU A 286 -10.42 23.76 6.99
CA GLU A 286 -11.63 24.11 7.73
C GLU A 286 -12.87 23.50 7.07
N ALA A 287 -13.69 22.83 7.86
CA ALA A 287 -14.98 22.28 7.46
C ALA A 287 -16.10 23.05 8.16
N VAL A 288 -17.02 23.62 7.38
CA VAL A 288 -18.17 24.38 7.90
C VAL A 288 -19.46 23.69 7.53
N SER A 289 -20.28 23.41 8.54
CA SER A 289 -21.64 22.91 8.37
C SER A 289 -22.59 24.06 8.03
N GLY A 290 -23.10 24.10 6.81
CA GLY A 290 -24.23 24.96 6.47
C GLY A 290 -25.53 24.18 6.57
N LYS A 291 -26.34 24.33 7.64
CA LYS A 291 -27.77 23.99 7.58
C LYS A 291 -28.65 24.98 8.35
N THR A 292 -29.50 25.67 7.58
CA THR A 292 -30.83 26.11 8.01
C THR A 292 -31.67 24.89 8.37
N ASP A 293 -32.44 24.95 9.45
CA ASP A 293 -33.36 23.87 9.81
C ASP A 293 -34.50 23.71 8.77
N LYS A 294 -35.31 22.65 8.90
CA LYS A 294 -36.51 22.41 8.08
C LYS A 294 -37.58 23.52 8.20
N LYS A 295 -37.35 24.56 9.01
CA LYS A 295 -38.20 25.75 9.23
C LYS A 295 -37.50 27.06 8.82
N GLY A 296 -36.35 27.01 8.15
CA GLY A 296 -35.61 28.19 7.67
C GLY A 296 -34.84 28.97 8.74
N LYS A 297 -34.72 28.50 9.99
CA LYS A 297 -33.88 29.15 11.01
C LYS A 297 -32.42 28.74 10.84
N LYS A 298 -31.53 29.74 10.72
CA LYS A 298 -30.07 29.57 10.81
C LYS A 298 -29.71 29.01 12.18
N LYS A 299 -29.26 27.75 12.24
CA LYS A 299 -28.52 27.24 13.40
C LYS A 299 -27.11 27.83 13.33
N THR A 300 -26.47 28.08 14.48
CA THR A 300 -25.05 28.46 14.54
C THR A 300 -24.24 27.46 13.73
N ALA A 301 -23.43 27.96 12.78
CA ALA A 301 -22.60 27.12 11.94
C ALA A 301 -21.59 26.39 12.84
N ASP A 302 -21.58 25.06 12.75
CA ASP A 302 -20.56 24.24 13.39
C ASP A 302 -19.34 24.20 12.46
N SER A 303 -18.17 24.58 12.97
CA SER A 303 -16.92 24.69 12.21
C SER A 303 -15.83 23.87 12.88
N GLN A 304 -15.21 22.96 12.13
CA GLN A 304 -14.03 22.22 12.56
C GLN A 304 -12.82 22.72 11.78
N LYS A 305 -11.74 23.07 12.47
CA LYS A 305 -10.51 23.59 11.87
C LYS A 305 -9.30 22.78 12.33
N ILE A 306 -8.51 22.30 11.37
CA ILE A 306 -7.22 21.65 11.59
C ILE A 306 -6.13 22.60 11.07
N VAL A 307 -5.08 22.79 11.86
CA VAL A 307 -3.96 23.67 11.54
C VAL A 307 -2.66 22.89 11.69
N TYR A 308 -1.90 22.78 10.60
CA TYR A 308 -0.55 22.22 10.56
C TYR A 308 0.49 23.32 10.45
N ARG A 309 1.49 23.28 11.33
CA ARG A 309 2.54 24.29 11.45
C ARG A 309 3.88 23.77 10.93
N ASN A 310 4.77 24.70 10.59
CA ASN A 310 6.11 24.39 10.07
C ASN A 310 6.06 23.49 8.83
N VAL A 311 5.10 23.75 7.93
CA VAL A 311 4.96 23.01 6.68
C VAL A 311 5.98 23.55 5.67
N LEU A 312 6.87 22.68 5.21
CA LEU A 312 7.85 23.00 4.17
C LEU A 312 7.37 22.49 2.81
N ILE A 313 7.80 23.16 1.75
CA ILE A 313 7.63 22.71 0.37
C ILE A 313 9.01 22.30 -0.15
N GLY A 314 9.15 21.07 -0.62
CA GLY A 314 10.45 20.47 -0.94
C GLY A 314 10.36 19.14 -1.68
N GLU A 315 11.39 18.31 -1.58
CA GLU A 315 11.40 16.96 -2.16
C GLU A 315 10.91 15.93 -1.15
N VAL A 316 10.06 14.99 -1.56
CA VAL A 316 9.58 13.92 -0.69
C VAL A 316 9.97 12.57 -1.29
N TRP A 317 10.69 11.75 -0.53
CA TRP A 317 11.10 10.41 -0.96
C TRP A 317 10.62 9.34 0.00
N LEU A 318 10.14 8.22 -0.56
CA LEU A 318 9.79 7.02 0.20
C LEU A 318 10.99 6.07 0.24
N CYS A 319 11.38 5.69 1.45
CA CYS A 319 12.50 4.81 1.75
C CYS A 319 11.97 3.50 2.34
N SER A 320 12.12 2.40 1.60
CA SER A 320 11.47 1.14 1.95
C SER A 320 12.33 -0.08 1.65
N GLY A 321 11.85 -1.26 2.05
CA GLY A 321 12.55 -2.53 1.95
C GLY A 321 12.62 -3.22 3.29
N GLN A 322 13.76 -3.85 3.57
CA GLN A 322 13.94 -4.67 4.78
C GLN A 322 15.05 -4.16 5.71
N SER A 323 15.66 -5.07 6.46
CA SER A 323 16.60 -4.76 7.55
C SER A 323 17.78 -3.88 7.14
N ASN A 324 18.32 -4.03 5.92
CA ASN A 324 19.40 -3.16 5.45
C ASN A 324 18.93 -1.73 5.11
N MET A 325 17.66 -1.52 4.72
CA MET A 325 17.05 -0.19 4.68
C MET A 325 16.75 0.32 6.10
N ALA A 326 16.26 -0.54 6.99
CA ALA A 326 15.88 -0.16 8.37
C ALA A 326 17.08 0.13 9.28
N PHE A 327 18.29 -0.28 8.88
CA PHE A 327 19.53 -0.12 9.64
C PHE A 327 19.82 1.35 9.94
N ARG A 328 20.03 1.66 11.21
CA ARG A 328 19.99 3.02 11.75
C ARG A 328 21.35 3.69 11.72
N VAL A 329 21.34 5.02 11.76
CA VAL A 329 22.57 5.84 11.85
C VAL A 329 23.41 5.46 13.07
N ASN A 330 22.80 5.19 14.22
CA ASN A 330 23.53 4.78 15.43
C ASN A 330 24.11 3.35 15.39
N GLU A 331 23.81 2.56 14.36
CA GLU A 331 24.35 1.20 14.15
C GLU A 331 25.57 1.20 13.20
N LEU A 332 25.85 2.33 12.55
CA LEU A 332 26.96 2.50 11.61
C LEU A 332 28.33 2.29 12.25
N ALA A 333 29.35 2.08 11.41
CA ALA A 333 30.73 2.17 11.84
C ALA A 333 31.01 3.56 12.45
N ASP A 334 31.83 3.63 13.51
CA ASP A 334 32.03 4.83 14.32
C ASP A 334 32.44 6.07 13.49
N SER A 335 33.21 5.89 12.42
CA SER A 335 33.60 6.98 11.52
C SER A 335 32.40 7.59 10.80
N GLN A 336 31.53 6.76 10.21
CA GLN A 336 30.34 7.22 9.50
C GLN A 336 29.28 7.75 10.47
N HIS A 337 29.12 7.13 11.64
CA HIS A 337 28.21 7.62 12.68
C HIS A 337 28.57 9.05 13.09
N LYS A 338 29.84 9.30 13.44
CA LYS A 338 30.33 10.64 13.82
C LYS A 338 30.04 11.69 12.74
N GLU A 339 30.23 11.33 11.48
CA GLU A 339 30.03 12.27 10.37
C GLU A 339 28.55 12.61 10.14
N LEU A 340 27.67 11.61 10.07
CA LEU A 340 26.24 11.84 9.89
C LEU A 340 25.63 12.59 11.08
N THR A 341 26.06 12.27 12.30
CA THR A 341 25.65 12.99 13.50
C THR A 341 26.15 14.44 13.50
N ALA A 342 27.38 14.70 13.04
CA ALA A 342 27.89 16.07 12.92
C ALA A 342 27.12 16.89 11.87
N TYR A 343 26.66 16.27 10.79
CA TYR A 343 25.75 16.91 9.83
C TYR A 343 24.38 17.18 10.48
N ALA A 344 23.78 16.20 11.15
CA ALA A 344 22.48 16.34 11.80
C ALA A 344 22.46 17.42 12.90
N LYS A 345 23.58 17.63 13.62
CA LYS A 345 23.76 18.70 14.62
C LYS A 345 23.58 20.11 14.07
N LYS A 346 23.71 20.30 12.76
CA LYS A 346 23.48 21.58 12.09
C LYS A 346 21.99 21.86 11.83
N GLU A 347 21.11 20.93 12.22
CA GLU A 347 19.66 21.00 12.01
C GLU A 347 19.31 21.33 10.55
N PRO A 348 19.77 20.51 9.58
CA PRO A 348 19.51 20.75 8.17
C PRO A 348 18.00 20.79 7.88
N GLN A 349 17.61 21.32 6.72
CA GLN A 349 16.21 21.32 6.25
C GLN A 349 15.73 19.93 5.80
N ILE A 350 16.01 18.90 6.61
CA ILE A 350 15.52 17.55 6.46
C ILE A 350 14.38 17.33 7.46
N ARG A 351 13.32 16.65 7.01
CA ARG A 351 12.21 16.18 7.85
C ARG A 351 12.08 14.68 7.71
N LEU A 352 11.85 14.02 8.84
CA LEU A 352 11.82 12.57 8.95
C LEU A 352 10.43 12.12 9.38
N PHE A 353 9.81 11.25 8.57
CA PHE A 353 8.57 10.54 8.90
C PHE A 353 8.90 9.06 9.07
N ASN A 354 9.04 8.61 10.32
CA ASN A 354 9.51 7.28 10.64
C ASN A 354 8.33 6.37 11.06
N MET A 355 7.91 5.48 10.15
CA MET A 355 6.93 4.44 10.46
C MET A 355 7.63 3.26 11.15
N VAL A 356 7.72 3.36 12.48
CA VAL A 356 8.40 2.35 13.31
C VAL A 356 7.45 1.17 13.56
N PRO A 357 7.86 -0.09 13.26
CA PRO A 357 7.10 -1.27 13.65
C PRO A 357 6.88 -1.33 15.16
N ARG A 358 5.67 -1.67 15.61
CA ARG A 358 5.37 -1.93 17.03
C ARG A 358 6.07 -3.20 17.52
N TRP A 359 6.32 -4.14 16.62
CA TRP A 359 6.99 -5.41 16.91
C TRP A 359 8.00 -5.76 15.82
N PHE A 360 9.19 -6.13 16.25
CA PHE A 360 10.22 -6.69 15.37
C PHE A 360 9.98 -8.19 15.21
N THR A 361 10.27 -8.72 14.02
CA THR A 361 10.10 -10.12 13.62
C THR A 361 11.26 -11.00 14.12
N ASN A 362 11.59 -10.87 15.41
CA ASN A 362 12.63 -11.61 16.11
C ASN A 362 12.24 -13.08 16.36
N ALA A 363 13.19 -13.91 16.79
CA ALA A 363 13.02 -15.37 16.89
C ALA A 363 12.31 -15.75 18.20
N GLU A 364 11.09 -15.26 18.38
CA GLU A 364 10.33 -15.37 19.62
C GLU A 364 8.85 -15.64 19.36
N GLU A 365 8.16 -16.17 20.37
CA GLU A 365 6.70 -16.33 20.32
C GLU A 365 6.03 -15.01 20.75
N TRP A 366 5.07 -14.52 19.97
CA TRP A 366 4.32 -13.32 20.34
C TRP A 366 3.08 -13.66 21.18
N ASP A 367 2.69 -12.70 22.03
CA ASP A 367 1.47 -12.80 22.82
C ASP A 367 0.21 -12.49 22.00
N GLU A 368 -0.94 -12.96 22.47
CA GLU A 368 -2.23 -12.84 21.77
C GLU A 368 -2.60 -11.40 21.41
N ALA A 369 -2.29 -10.43 22.27
CA ALA A 369 -2.56 -9.01 22.01
C ALA A 369 -1.80 -8.47 20.78
N VAL A 370 -0.60 -8.99 20.50
CA VAL A 370 0.16 -8.63 19.29
C VAL A 370 -0.57 -9.13 18.06
N MET A 371 -0.95 -10.40 18.07
CA MET A 371 -1.63 -11.07 16.98
C MET A 371 -3.00 -10.43 16.66
N ASP A 372 -3.72 -10.02 17.69
CA ASP A 372 -4.97 -9.27 17.59
C ASP A 372 -4.78 -7.88 16.95
N SER A 373 -3.72 -7.16 17.32
CA SER A 373 -3.32 -5.90 16.66
C SER A 373 -2.94 -6.11 15.19
N LEU A 374 -2.22 -7.19 14.87
CA LEU A 374 -1.84 -7.51 13.50
C LEU A 374 -3.05 -7.81 12.61
N ASN A 375 -4.04 -8.55 13.12
CA ASN A 375 -5.28 -8.80 12.40
C ASN A 375 -5.95 -7.48 12.04
N ARG A 376 -5.97 -6.49 12.94
CA ARG A 376 -6.52 -5.14 12.69
C ARG A 376 -5.60 -4.19 11.91
N LEU A 377 -4.54 -4.70 11.28
CA LEU A 377 -3.59 -3.92 10.48
C LEU A 377 -2.87 -2.81 11.27
N GLN A 378 -2.78 -2.96 12.59
CA GLN A 378 -2.16 -2.01 13.51
C GLN A 378 -0.69 -2.39 13.76
N TYR A 379 0.12 -2.43 12.71
CA TYR A 379 1.51 -2.90 12.80
C TYR A 379 2.51 -1.78 13.15
N TYR A 380 2.31 -0.57 12.62
CA TYR A 380 3.19 0.57 12.88
C TYR A 380 2.69 1.41 14.05
N HIS A 381 3.62 2.06 14.77
CA HIS A 381 3.28 3.16 15.65
C HIS A 381 2.74 4.35 14.85
N ASP A 382 1.94 5.19 15.49
CA ASP A 382 1.48 6.43 14.88
C ASP A 382 2.71 7.32 14.61
N ALA A 383 2.98 7.57 13.33
CA ALA A 383 4.14 8.33 12.88
C ALA A 383 3.80 9.81 12.70
N GLN A 384 4.79 10.67 12.92
CA GLN A 384 4.69 12.12 12.72
C GLN A 384 5.95 12.63 12.04
N TRP A 385 5.84 13.75 11.35
CA TRP A 385 6.98 14.45 10.79
C TRP A 385 7.78 15.12 11.90
N THR A 386 9.09 14.89 11.89
CA THR A 386 10.02 15.46 12.86
C THR A 386 11.12 16.23 12.16
N ALA A 387 11.58 17.33 12.77
CA ALA A 387 12.78 18.02 12.32
C ALA A 387 14.02 17.12 12.49
N CYS A 388 14.95 17.22 11.55
CA CYS A 388 16.24 16.57 11.67
C CYS A 388 17.08 17.24 12.77
N ASN A 389 17.55 16.42 13.71
CA ASN A 389 18.61 16.72 14.66
C ASN A 389 19.36 15.42 14.97
N GLU A 390 20.38 15.48 15.83
CA GLU A 390 21.17 14.30 16.24
C GLU A 390 20.28 13.13 16.71
N GLN A 391 19.31 13.39 17.59
CA GLN A 391 18.47 12.33 18.17
C GLN A 391 17.53 11.68 17.14
N THR A 392 16.92 12.48 16.26
CA THR A 392 15.99 11.96 15.25
C THR A 392 16.74 11.24 14.13
N ALA A 393 17.91 11.75 13.72
CA ALA A 393 18.77 11.10 12.74
C ALA A 393 19.33 9.77 13.24
N ASP A 394 19.81 9.70 14.49
CA ASP A 394 20.38 8.48 15.09
C ASP A 394 19.43 7.28 15.06
N ARG A 395 18.12 7.53 15.13
CA ARG A 395 17.07 6.50 15.13
C ARG A 395 16.47 6.24 13.75
N PHE A 396 16.94 6.95 12.73
CA PHE A 396 16.48 6.84 11.36
C PHE A 396 17.42 5.99 10.51
N SER A 397 16.95 5.55 9.34
CA SER A 397 17.73 4.76 8.40
C SER A 397 19.01 5.49 7.96
N ALA A 398 20.16 4.81 8.08
CA ALA A 398 21.45 5.32 7.63
C ALA A 398 21.50 5.53 6.11
N VAL A 399 20.92 4.61 5.34
CA VAL A 399 20.85 4.69 3.88
C VAL A 399 19.97 5.86 3.46
N ALA A 400 18.77 5.96 4.03
CA ALA A 400 17.84 7.05 3.72
C ALA A 400 18.39 8.40 4.15
N PHE A 401 19.03 8.49 5.32
CA PHE A 401 19.59 9.75 5.82
C PHE A 401 20.75 10.23 4.94
N SER A 402 21.66 9.34 4.54
CA SER A 402 22.76 9.69 3.65
C SER A 402 22.26 10.11 2.25
N PHE A 403 21.21 9.45 1.76
CA PHE A 403 20.51 9.86 0.54
C PHE A 403 19.95 11.28 0.66
N GLY A 404 19.18 11.56 1.72
CA GLY A 404 18.56 12.87 1.93
C GLY A 404 19.57 13.97 2.23
N GLN A 405 20.68 13.67 2.91
CA GLN A 405 21.80 14.59 3.09
C GLN A 405 22.34 15.05 1.73
N MET A 406 22.69 14.11 0.84
CA MET A 406 23.26 14.45 -0.46
C MET A 406 22.26 15.24 -1.33
N LEU A 407 20.96 14.91 -1.28
CA LEU A 407 19.93 15.70 -1.96
C LEU A 407 19.79 17.10 -1.38
N SER A 408 19.75 17.23 -0.04
CA SER A 408 19.66 18.52 0.65
C SER A 408 20.84 19.43 0.26
N ASP A 409 22.07 18.89 0.31
CA ASP A 409 23.29 19.61 -0.05
C ASP A 409 23.34 19.99 -1.54
N SER A 410 22.83 19.13 -2.42
CA SER A 410 22.93 19.36 -3.88
C SER A 410 21.81 20.26 -4.42
N LEU A 411 20.60 20.10 -3.90
CA LEU A 411 19.41 20.81 -4.38
C LEU A 411 19.15 22.11 -3.62
N GLN A 412 19.67 22.24 -2.39
CA GLN A 412 19.46 23.41 -1.52
C GLN A 412 17.97 23.71 -1.27
N VAL A 413 17.16 22.65 -1.12
CA VAL A 413 15.73 22.72 -0.80
C VAL A 413 15.39 21.81 0.39
N PRO A 414 14.24 22.00 1.06
CA PRO A 414 13.78 21.06 2.07
C PRO A 414 13.64 19.63 1.52
N VAL A 415 14.01 18.63 2.33
CA VAL A 415 13.90 17.20 1.96
C VAL A 415 13.11 16.45 3.03
N GLY A 416 12.02 15.80 2.64
CA GLY A 416 11.23 14.89 3.45
C GLY A 416 11.56 13.44 3.13
N LEU A 417 11.85 12.64 4.16
CA LEU A 417 12.10 11.20 4.02
C LEU A 417 11.05 10.41 4.80
N ILE A 418 10.33 9.54 4.12
CA ILE A 418 9.36 8.62 4.71
C ILE A 418 10.02 7.24 4.81
N LEU A 419 10.17 6.68 6.00
CA LEU A 419 10.74 5.33 6.21
C LEU A 419 9.67 4.36 6.71
N ASN A 420 9.54 3.19 6.08
CA ASN A 420 8.64 2.13 6.54
C ASN A 420 9.26 0.71 6.52
N ALA A 421 10.57 0.59 6.36
CA ALA A 421 11.24 -0.71 6.15
C ALA A 421 11.08 -1.72 7.31
N VAL A 422 10.95 -3.01 6.97
CA VAL A 422 10.67 -4.10 7.91
C VAL A 422 11.68 -5.24 7.77
N GLY A 423 12.41 -5.51 8.84
CA GLY A 423 13.42 -6.58 8.85
C GLY A 423 12.86 -7.92 8.41
N GLY A 424 13.52 -8.55 7.43
CA GLY A 424 13.25 -9.91 6.98
C GLY A 424 12.00 -10.13 6.12
N SER A 425 11.25 -9.08 5.78
CA SER A 425 10.11 -9.19 4.87
C SER A 425 10.54 -9.57 3.45
N GLY A 426 9.83 -10.52 2.84
CA GLY A 426 9.93 -10.81 1.40
C GLY A 426 9.20 -9.78 0.54
N THR A 427 9.53 -9.71 -0.75
CA THR A 427 8.94 -8.78 -1.73
C THR A 427 7.40 -8.91 -1.79
N GLU A 428 6.87 -10.12 -1.68
CA GLU A 428 5.45 -10.46 -1.74
C GLU A 428 4.58 -9.78 -0.66
N ALA A 429 5.15 -9.47 0.51
CA ALA A 429 4.44 -8.75 1.57
C ALA A 429 4.12 -7.30 1.18
N TRP A 430 4.85 -6.75 0.20
CA TRP A 430 4.81 -5.35 -0.22
C TRP A 430 4.05 -5.10 -1.52
N ILE A 431 3.41 -6.11 -2.10
CA ILE A 431 2.63 -5.99 -3.34
C ILE A 431 1.15 -5.85 -3.01
N ASP A 432 0.42 -5.04 -3.76
CA ASP A 432 -1.02 -4.91 -3.54
C ASP A 432 -1.77 -6.23 -3.83
N ARG A 433 -2.85 -6.43 -3.08
CA ARG A 433 -3.64 -7.66 -3.13
C ARG A 433 -4.23 -7.94 -4.50
N LYS A 434 -4.70 -6.92 -5.21
CA LYS A 434 -5.33 -7.11 -6.52
C LYS A 434 -4.29 -7.58 -7.52
N THR A 435 -3.10 -7.00 -7.54
CA THR A 435 -2.01 -7.45 -8.42
C THR A 435 -1.66 -8.92 -8.16
N LEU A 436 -1.47 -9.34 -6.90
CA LEU A 436 -1.22 -10.76 -6.63
C LEU A 436 -2.41 -11.66 -6.97
N GLU A 437 -3.64 -11.22 -6.72
CA GLU A 437 -4.84 -11.99 -7.08
C GLU A 437 -4.96 -12.23 -8.59
N PHE A 438 -4.45 -11.34 -9.44
CA PHE A 438 -4.51 -11.48 -10.90
C PHE A 438 -3.26 -12.13 -11.51
N ASP A 439 -2.07 -11.69 -11.11
CA ASP A 439 -0.83 -11.98 -11.81
C ASP A 439 0.01 -13.09 -11.14
N PHE A 440 -0.27 -13.40 -9.87
CA PHE A 440 0.44 -14.45 -9.15
C PHE A 440 -0.38 -15.07 -8.01
N THR A 441 -1.61 -15.51 -8.30
CA THR A 441 -2.56 -15.92 -7.24
C THR A 441 -2.05 -17.07 -6.37
N ASP A 442 -1.24 -17.98 -6.94
CA ASP A 442 -0.75 -19.17 -6.24
C ASP A 442 0.12 -18.84 -5.01
N ILE A 443 0.78 -17.67 -4.97
CA ILE A 443 1.57 -17.24 -3.81
C ILE A 443 0.71 -16.99 -2.56
N LEU A 444 -0.58 -16.69 -2.75
CA LEU A 444 -1.52 -16.38 -1.67
C LEU A 444 -1.99 -17.65 -0.93
N TYR A 445 -1.99 -18.81 -1.61
CA TYR A 445 -2.50 -20.05 -1.04
C TYR A 445 -1.48 -20.69 -0.12
N ASP A 446 -1.93 -21.05 1.10
CA ASP A 446 -1.14 -21.75 2.11
C ASP A 446 0.28 -21.16 2.25
N TRP A 447 0.38 -19.83 2.32
CA TRP A 447 1.64 -19.09 2.25
C TRP A 447 2.67 -19.50 3.32
N MET A 448 2.23 -20.06 4.44
CA MET A 448 3.12 -20.61 5.48
C MET A 448 3.71 -21.98 5.11
N GLN A 449 3.23 -22.60 4.04
CA GLN A 449 3.60 -23.95 3.58
C GLN A 449 4.02 -24.02 2.10
N ASN A 450 3.69 -23.03 1.27
CA ASN A 450 4.14 -23.00 -0.13
C ASN A 450 5.64 -22.65 -0.26
N ASP A 451 6.25 -23.03 -1.38
CA ASP A 451 7.68 -22.90 -1.66
C ASP A 451 8.08 -21.61 -2.41
N PHE A 452 7.09 -20.75 -2.71
CA PHE A 452 7.33 -19.41 -3.26
C PHE A 452 8.00 -18.49 -2.24
N ILE A 453 7.63 -18.63 -0.95
CA ILE A 453 8.18 -17.86 0.17
C ILE A 453 9.31 -18.66 0.79
N GLN A 454 10.40 -18.06 1.26
CA GLN A 454 11.53 -18.83 1.80
C GLN A 454 11.23 -19.54 3.13
N ASP A 455 11.86 -20.70 3.33
CA ASP A 455 11.65 -21.55 4.51
C ASP A 455 11.86 -20.81 5.83
N TRP A 456 12.89 -19.97 5.92
CA TRP A 456 13.17 -19.23 7.14
C TRP A 456 12.13 -18.13 7.41
N VAL A 457 11.56 -17.53 6.35
CA VAL A 457 10.50 -16.51 6.45
C VAL A 457 9.24 -17.18 6.99
N ARG A 458 8.84 -18.32 6.42
CA ARG A 458 7.70 -19.12 6.89
C ARG A 458 7.92 -19.64 8.31
N GLY A 459 9.11 -20.15 8.61
CA GLY A 459 9.48 -20.63 9.94
C GLY A 459 9.49 -19.52 10.99
N ARG A 460 9.93 -18.31 10.64
CA ARG A 460 9.86 -17.14 11.52
C ARG A 460 8.41 -16.76 11.83
N ALA A 461 7.57 -16.66 10.80
CA ALA A 461 6.16 -16.36 10.98
C ALA A 461 5.47 -17.42 11.86
N ALA A 462 5.70 -18.70 11.60
CA ALA A 462 5.15 -19.81 12.37
C ALA A 462 5.57 -19.76 13.86
N LEU A 463 6.81 -19.39 14.15
CA LEU A 463 7.27 -19.19 15.52
C LEU A 463 6.58 -17.98 16.18
N ASN A 464 6.54 -16.84 15.48
CA ASN A 464 5.93 -15.62 15.99
C ASN A 464 4.46 -15.83 16.34
N ILE A 465 3.70 -16.56 15.51
CA ILE A 465 2.26 -16.77 15.72
C ILE A 465 1.92 -18.08 16.45
N LYS A 466 2.90 -18.80 17.01
CA LYS A 466 2.71 -20.15 17.56
C LYS A 466 1.61 -20.26 18.63
N LYS A 467 1.36 -19.17 19.37
CA LYS A 467 0.29 -19.10 20.40
C LYS A 467 -1.10 -18.82 19.81
N SER A 468 -1.23 -18.55 18.50
CA SER A 468 -2.51 -18.23 17.88
C SER A 468 -3.44 -19.43 17.81
N THR A 469 -4.71 -19.21 18.14
CA THR A 469 -5.82 -20.14 17.83
C THR A 469 -6.59 -19.74 16.57
N ASN A 470 -6.33 -18.53 16.03
CA ASN A 470 -6.95 -18.04 14.80
C ASN A 470 -6.27 -18.68 13.57
N LYS A 471 -7.04 -19.45 12.80
CA LYS A 471 -6.58 -20.10 11.56
C LYS A 471 -6.17 -19.13 10.45
N LEU A 472 -6.63 -17.88 10.51
CA LEU A 472 -6.33 -16.82 9.56
C LEU A 472 -5.50 -15.70 10.19
N GLN A 473 -4.68 -16.06 11.19
CA GLN A 473 -3.81 -15.11 11.85
C GLN A 473 -2.87 -14.42 10.86
N ARG A 474 -2.94 -13.09 10.82
CA ARG A 474 -2.10 -12.27 9.95
C ARG A 474 -0.68 -12.14 10.49
N HIS A 475 0.29 -11.92 9.59
CA HIS A 475 1.70 -11.70 9.94
C HIS A 475 2.37 -10.68 9.00
N PRO A 476 3.37 -9.87 9.43
CA PRO A 476 4.11 -8.95 8.56
C PRO A 476 4.79 -9.56 7.32
N TYR A 477 5.01 -10.86 7.30
CA TYR A 477 5.58 -11.58 6.16
C TYR A 477 4.54 -12.21 5.24
N GLU A 478 3.27 -12.15 5.61
CA GLU A 478 2.20 -12.63 4.76
C GLU A 478 2.13 -11.75 3.49
N PRO A 479 1.90 -12.34 2.31
CA PRO A 479 1.67 -11.59 1.09
C PRO A 479 0.65 -10.46 1.28
N CYS A 480 0.96 -9.30 0.69
CA CYS A 480 0.20 -8.04 0.78
C CYS A 480 0.17 -7.31 2.14
N TYR A 481 0.57 -7.92 3.25
CA TYR A 481 0.34 -7.33 4.57
C TYR A 481 1.04 -5.98 4.77
N LEU A 482 2.30 -5.86 4.33
CA LEU A 482 3.08 -4.63 4.46
C LEU A 482 2.70 -3.59 3.42
N TYR A 483 2.16 -4.00 2.27
CA TYR A 483 1.46 -3.06 1.39
C TYR A 483 0.25 -2.44 2.11
N GLU A 484 -0.60 -3.28 2.72
CA GLU A 484 -1.85 -2.84 3.35
C GLU A 484 -1.63 -1.93 4.56
N THR A 485 -0.54 -2.13 5.30
CA THR A 485 -0.19 -1.39 6.52
C THR A 485 0.83 -0.28 6.31
N GLY A 486 1.75 -0.43 5.37
CA GLY A 486 2.91 0.46 5.18
C GLY A 486 2.86 1.31 3.91
N ILE A 487 2.12 0.92 2.87
CA ILE A 487 2.07 1.61 1.58
C ILE A 487 0.71 2.26 1.34
N ARG A 488 -0.37 1.50 1.51
CA ARG A 488 -1.74 1.98 1.33
C ARG A 488 -2.05 3.22 2.19
N PRO A 489 -1.62 3.34 3.46
CA PRO A 489 -1.87 4.57 4.24
C PRO A 489 -1.11 5.81 3.73
N LEU A 490 -0.04 5.61 2.95
CA LEU A 490 0.72 6.69 2.31
C LEU A 490 0.13 7.09 0.95
N GLN A 491 -0.86 6.35 0.44
CA GLN A 491 -1.54 6.67 -0.81
C GLN A 491 -2.03 8.13 -0.75
N GLN A 492 -1.90 8.86 -1.85
CA GLN A 492 -2.27 10.28 -1.98
C GLN A 492 -1.34 11.28 -1.26
N TYR A 493 -0.33 10.86 -0.49
CA TYR A 493 0.76 11.78 -0.14
C TYR A 493 1.73 11.86 -1.33
N PRO A 494 1.88 13.02 -1.99
CA PRO A 494 2.72 13.11 -3.19
C PRO A 494 4.20 12.87 -2.85
N ILE A 495 4.85 12.02 -3.64
CA ILE A 495 6.28 11.70 -3.52
C ILE A 495 6.97 11.96 -4.85
N LYS A 496 8.28 12.21 -4.82
CA LYS A 496 9.12 12.32 -6.02
C LYS A 496 9.60 10.96 -6.52
N GLY A 497 9.79 10.00 -5.63
CA GLY A 497 10.27 8.66 -5.97
C GLY A 497 10.51 7.76 -4.76
N VAL A 498 11.03 6.58 -5.03
CA VAL A 498 11.28 5.52 -4.06
C VAL A 498 12.76 5.12 -4.06
N ILE A 499 13.31 4.91 -2.87
CA ILE A 499 14.53 4.12 -2.67
C ILE A 499 14.20 2.80 -1.96
N TRP A 500 14.73 1.69 -2.48
CA TRP A 500 14.38 0.33 -2.06
C TRP A 500 15.61 -0.53 -1.77
N TYR A 501 15.71 -1.10 -0.57
CA TYR A 501 16.78 -2.05 -0.24
C TYR A 501 16.20 -3.33 0.37
N GLN A 502 16.05 -4.34 -0.49
CA GLN A 502 15.52 -5.66 -0.16
C GLN A 502 16.00 -6.71 -1.16
N GLY A 503 15.94 -7.97 -0.73
CA GLY A 503 16.13 -9.15 -1.57
C GLY A 503 16.66 -10.35 -0.80
N GLU A 504 17.24 -10.15 0.39
CA GLU A 504 17.85 -11.21 1.17
C GLU A 504 16.86 -12.31 1.55
N SER A 505 15.59 -11.94 1.78
CA SER A 505 14.47 -12.85 2.05
C SER A 505 13.91 -13.53 0.80
N ASN A 506 14.39 -13.21 -0.40
CA ASN A 506 13.99 -13.81 -1.67
C ASN A 506 15.17 -14.45 -2.44
N ALA A 507 16.41 -14.23 -1.99
CA ALA A 507 17.66 -14.68 -2.60
C ALA A 507 17.82 -16.18 -2.93
N GLN A 508 17.01 -17.08 -2.37
CA GLN A 508 17.00 -18.52 -2.67
C GLN A 508 16.13 -18.90 -3.87
N ASN A 509 15.12 -18.09 -4.22
CA ASN A 509 14.15 -18.38 -5.28
C ASN A 509 14.11 -17.18 -6.25
N ILE A 510 15.08 -17.18 -7.17
CA ILE A 510 15.32 -16.06 -8.09
C ILE A 510 14.16 -15.91 -9.06
N GLU A 511 13.63 -17.02 -9.55
CA GLU A 511 12.53 -17.08 -10.50
C GLU A 511 11.26 -16.44 -9.91
N THR A 512 11.01 -16.68 -8.62
CA THR A 512 9.90 -16.03 -7.90
C THR A 512 10.16 -14.54 -7.73
N HIS A 513 11.38 -14.14 -7.34
CA HIS A 513 11.73 -12.72 -7.21
C HIS A 513 11.66 -11.96 -8.54
N GLU A 514 12.10 -12.58 -9.65
CA GLU A 514 12.01 -12.06 -11.02
C GLU A 514 10.56 -11.79 -11.45
N ARG A 515 9.60 -12.56 -10.95
CA ARG A 515 8.17 -12.27 -11.11
C ARG A 515 7.68 -11.19 -10.16
N LEU A 516 8.10 -11.20 -8.90
CA LEU A 516 7.57 -10.30 -7.86
C LEU A 516 8.03 -8.85 -8.00
N PHE A 517 9.29 -8.61 -8.35
CA PHE A 517 9.84 -7.25 -8.31
C PHE A 517 9.18 -6.29 -9.32
N PRO A 518 8.93 -6.67 -10.59
CA PRO A 518 8.13 -5.85 -11.50
C PRO A 518 6.69 -5.63 -11.00
N LEU A 519 6.05 -6.64 -10.41
CA LEU A 519 4.72 -6.51 -9.82
C LEU A 519 4.70 -5.53 -8.65
N LEU A 520 5.76 -5.50 -7.83
CA LEU A 520 5.93 -4.52 -6.76
C LEU A 520 6.03 -3.10 -7.30
N VAL A 521 6.92 -2.85 -8.26
CA VAL A 521 7.09 -1.51 -8.84
C VAL A 521 5.80 -1.03 -9.50
N ASN A 522 5.15 -1.89 -10.30
CA ASN A 522 3.91 -1.55 -11.00
C ASN A 522 2.73 -1.31 -10.04
N SER A 523 2.58 -2.15 -9.01
CA SER A 523 1.52 -1.97 -8.00
C SER A 523 1.65 -0.64 -7.26
N TRP A 524 2.87 -0.24 -6.92
CA TRP A 524 3.10 1.05 -6.27
C TRP A 524 2.86 2.22 -7.22
N ARG A 525 3.40 2.19 -8.44
CA ARG A 525 3.12 3.25 -9.43
C ARG A 525 1.62 3.41 -9.69
N LYS A 526 0.88 2.31 -9.76
CA LYS A 526 -0.59 2.31 -9.84
C LYS A 526 -1.27 2.90 -8.60
N ASN A 527 -0.75 2.66 -7.39
CA ASN A 527 -1.28 3.24 -6.16
C ASN A 527 -1.24 4.77 -6.14
N TRP A 528 -0.18 5.37 -6.72
CA TRP A 528 -0.08 6.83 -6.87
C TRP A 528 -0.61 7.36 -8.21
N GLY A 529 -0.86 6.48 -9.19
CA GLY A 529 -1.21 6.88 -10.55
C GLY A 529 -0.05 7.61 -11.25
N GLU A 530 1.19 7.25 -10.95
CA GLU A 530 2.39 7.95 -11.42
C GLU A 530 3.57 6.99 -11.66
N GLU A 531 4.27 7.19 -12.78
CA GLU A 531 5.51 6.49 -13.15
C GLU A 531 6.76 7.13 -12.50
N PHE A 532 6.77 7.22 -11.16
CA PHE A 532 7.89 7.82 -10.42
C PHE A 532 9.16 6.95 -10.48
N PRO A 533 10.36 7.57 -10.30
CA PRO A 533 11.63 6.86 -10.24
C PRO A 533 11.69 5.87 -9.08
N PHE A 534 12.21 4.67 -9.36
CA PHE A 534 12.36 3.59 -8.39
C PHE A 534 13.82 3.13 -8.35
N TYR A 535 14.59 3.61 -7.38
CA TYR A 535 16.01 3.28 -7.23
C TYR A 535 16.21 2.20 -6.18
N TYR A 536 16.97 1.16 -6.49
CA TYR A 536 17.15 0.03 -5.58
C TYR A 536 18.61 -0.37 -5.39
N VAL A 537 18.87 -1.22 -4.41
CA VAL A 537 20.22 -1.66 -4.06
C VAL A 537 20.42 -3.11 -4.50
N GLN A 538 21.46 -3.36 -5.30
CA GLN A 538 21.97 -4.73 -5.49
C GLN A 538 22.51 -5.23 -4.16
N LEU A 539 22.15 -6.45 -3.74
CA LEU A 539 22.56 -7.00 -2.45
C LEU A 539 24.08 -6.92 -2.24
N SER A 540 24.45 -6.70 -0.99
CA SER A 540 25.85 -6.67 -0.55
C SER A 540 26.47 -8.07 -0.71
N SER A 541 27.78 -8.20 -0.52
CA SER A 541 28.43 -9.52 -0.56
C SER A 541 28.36 -10.21 0.81
N ILE A 542 28.03 -11.50 0.84
CA ILE A 542 28.06 -12.37 2.04
C ILE A 542 28.22 -13.81 1.58
N ASP A 543 28.83 -14.67 2.41
CA ASP A 543 29.11 -16.06 2.06
C ASP A 543 27.86 -16.97 2.08
N ARG A 544 26.96 -16.76 1.10
CA ARG A 544 25.74 -17.53 0.87
C ARG A 544 25.66 -18.02 -0.59
N PRO A 545 25.54 -19.33 -0.87
CA PRO A 545 25.69 -19.87 -2.23
C PRO A 545 24.85 -19.21 -3.34
N SER A 546 23.59 -18.83 -3.05
CA SER A 546 22.68 -18.26 -4.06
C SER A 546 22.96 -16.80 -4.44
N TRP A 547 23.85 -16.10 -3.73
CA TRP A 547 24.04 -14.65 -3.85
C TRP A 547 24.54 -14.18 -5.22
N THR A 548 25.34 -15.00 -5.90
CA THR A 548 25.95 -14.65 -7.19
C THR A 548 24.89 -14.47 -8.28
N TRP A 549 24.04 -15.49 -8.41
CA TRP A 549 22.92 -15.49 -9.34
C TRP A 549 21.89 -14.42 -9.00
N PHE A 550 21.55 -14.25 -7.71
CA PHE A 550 20.58 -13.24 -7.29
C PHE A 550 21.04 -11.81 -7.58
N ARG A 551 22.32 -11.46 -7.31
CA ARG A 551 22.86 -10.14 -7.66
C ARG A 551 22.83 -9.88 -9.16
N ASN A 552 23.14 -10.89 -9.98
CA ASN A 552 23.03 -10.77 -11.44
C ASN A 552 21.57 -10.62 -11.90
N SER A 553 20.62 -11.29 -11.26
CA SER A 553 19.18 -11.10 -11.47
C SER A 553 18.78 -9.64 -11.18
N GLN A 554 19.18 -9.08 -10.04
CA GLN A 554 18.94 -7.68 -9.71
C GLN A 554 19.56 -6.71 -10.73
N ARG A 555 20.75 -7.03 -11.27
CA ARG A 555 21.34 -6.24 -12.37
C ARG A 555 20.47 -6.27 -13.62
N ARG A 556 19.97 -7.45 -14.02
CA ARG A 556 19.14 -7.62 -15.22
C ARG A 556 17.83 -6.86 -15.10
N MET A 557 17.18 -6.90 -13.93
CA MET A 557 15.93 -6.18 -13.67
C MET A 557 16.00 -4.68 -13.96
N MET A 558 17.18 -4.06 -13.83
CA MET A 558 17.38 -2.64 -14.12
C MET A 558 17.09 -2.30 -15.58
N LYS A 559 17.32 -3.25 -16.51
CA LYS A 559 17.00 -3.09 -17.93
C LYS A 559 15.52 -3.37 -18.23
N GLU A 560 14.87 -4.18 -17.40
CA GLU A 560 13.50 -4.65 -17.61
C GLU A 560 12.45 -3.69 -17.04
N ILE A 561 12.80 -2.93 -15.99
CA ILE A 561 11.89 -2.02 -15.31
C ILE A 561 12.23 -0.56 -15.71
N PRO A 562 11.30 0.18 -16.34
CA PRO A 562 11.56 1.56 -16.76
C PRO A 562 11.67 2.51 -15.57
N ASN A 563 12.40 3.61 -15.74
CA ASN A 563 12.63 4.64 -14.72
C ASN A 563 13.17 4.06 -13.40
N CYS A 564 14.16 3.19 -13.53
CA CYS A 564 14.87 2.53 -12.43
C CYS A 564 16.38 2.77 -12.49
N GLY A 565 17.03 2.54 -11.36
CA GLY A 565 18.47 2.65 -11.20
C GLY A 565 18.93 1.78 -10.03
N MET A 566 20.15 1.27 -10.11
CA MET A 566 20.66 0.30 -9.15
C MET A 566 21.96 0.77 -8.50
N ALA A 567 21.97 0.89 -7.18
CA ALA A 567 23.18 1.10 -6.40
C ALA A 567 23.87 -0.25 -6.14
N VAL A 568 25.13 -0.39 -6.55
CA VAL A 568 25.96 -1.55 -6.19
C VAL A 568 26.42 -1.39 -4.75
N SER A 569 26.32 -2.46 -3.94
CA SER A 569 26.75 -2.44 -2.52
C SER A 569 27.74 -3.54 -2.15
N SER A 570 28.17 -4.35 -3.12
CA SER A 570 28.97 -5.56 -2.85
C SER A 570 30.36 -5.29 -2.27
N ASP A 571 30.94 -4.12 -2.54
CA ASP A 571 32.22 -3.65 -1.98
C ASP A 571 32.17 -3.35 -0.48
N ARG A 572 30.97 -3.12 0.07
CA ARG A 572 30.74 -2.87 1.50
C ARG A 572 30.16 -4.08 2.23
N GLY A 573 30.19 -5.27 1.63
CA GLY A 573 29.69 -6.48 2.26
C GLY A 573 30.55 -6.99 3.42
N ASP A 574 30.02 -7.96 4.15
CA ASP A 574 30.70 -8.64 5.27
C ASP A 574 30.49 -10.15 5.08
N SER A 575 31.55 -10.94 5.24
CA SER A 575 31.51 -12.38 4.96
C SER A 575 30.64 -13.15 5.96
N LEU A 576 30.48 -12.63 7.17
CA LEU A 576 29.81 -13.30 8.29
C LEU A 576 28.50 -12.62 8.67
N ASN A 577 28.31 -11.34 8.34
CA ASN A 577 27.15 -10.57 8.73
C ASN A 577 26.39 -10.03 7.51
N VAL A 578 25.08 -10.28 7.46
CA VAL A 578 24.21 -9.78 6.39
C VAL A 578 23.94 -8.27 6.52
N HIS A 579 24.27 -7.68 7.67
CA HIS A 579 24.11 -6.26 7.98
C HIS A 579 25.47 -5.55 8.08
N PRO A 580 26.13 -5.24 6.96
CA PRO A 580 27.38 -4.50 7.01
C PRO A 580 27.18 -3.08 7.56
N ARG A 581 28.16 -2.59 8.33
CA ARG A 581 28.08 -1.31 9.07
C ARG A 581 28.49 -0.07 8.27
N TYR A 582 29.05 -0.22 7.06
CA TYR A 582 29.35 0.89 6.16
C TYR A 582 28.19 1.05 5.17
N LYS A 583 27.29 2.00 5.44
CA LYS A 583 26.05 2.18 4.64
C LYS A 583 25.90 3.56 4.01
N ARG A 584 26.74 4.52 4.41
CA ARG A 584 26.64 5.89 3.89
C ARG A 584 26.80 5.92 2.36
N GLU A 585 27.79 5.21 1.84
CA GLU A 585 28.09 5.13 0.40
C GLU A 585 26.91 4.56 -0.40
N ILE A 586 26.13 3.65 0.20
CA ILE A 586 24.95 3.06 -0.44
C ILE A 586 23.86 4.13 -0.63
N GLY A 587 23.62 4.95 0.39
CA GLY A 587 22.68 6.07 0.30
C GLY A 587 23.12 7.14 -0.70
N GLU A 588 24.41 7.46 -0.72
CA GLU A 588 25.00 8.40 -1.69
C GLU A 588 24.89 7.88 -3.13
N ARG A 589 25.10 6.58 -3.36
CA ARG A 589 24.93 5.96 -4.69
C ARG A 589 23.48 6.03 -5.18
N LEU A 590 22.50 5.85 -4.29
CA LEU A 590 21.09 6.07 -4.63
C LEU A 590 20.80 7.55 -4.93
N ALA A 591 21.41 8.47 -4.19
CA ALA A 591 21.24 9.91 -4.43
C ALA A 591 21.88 10.35 -5.75
N ARG A 592 22.99 9.72 -6.15
CA ARG A 592 23.60 9.93 -7.47
C ARG A 592 22.64 9.59 -8.62
N TRP A 593 21.93 8.46 -8.52
CA TRP A 593 20.86 8.12 -9.45
C TRP A 593 19.76 9.18 -9.49
N ALA A 594 19.26 9.63 -8.34
CA ALA A 594 18.24 10.67 -8.28
C ALA A 594 18.71 12.01 -8.88
N LEU A 595 19.88 12.51 -8.47
CA LEU A 595 20.45 13.75 -8.97
C LEU A 595 20.66 13.72 -10.49
N ASN A 596 21.17 12.60 -11.03
CA ASN A 596 21.40 12.46 -12.46
C ASN A 596 20.10 12.28 -13.26
N GLN A 597 19.28 11.28 -12.92
CA GLN A 597 18.13 10.86 -13.74
C GLN A 597 16.84 11.63 -13.41
N THR A 598 16.65 12.05 -12.16
CA THR A 598 15.44 12.78 -11.73
C THR A 598 15.62 14.30 -11.82
N TYR A 599 16.82 14.81 -11.50
CA TYR A 599 17.08 16.24 -11.40
C TYR A 599 18.02 16.79 -12.48
N GLY A 600 18.54 15.94 -13.38
CA GLY A 600 19.34 16.37 -14.53
C GLY A 600 20.73 16.91 -14.19
N HIS A 601 21.25 16.66 -12.98
CA HIS A 601 22.61 17.02 -12.61
C HIS A 601 23.64 16.18 -13.39
N ARG A 602 24.70 16.84 -13.84
CA ARG A 602 25.81 16.20 -14.56
C ARG A 602 26.78 15.52 -13.60
N ILE A 603 26.34 14.46 -12.96
CA ILE A 603 27.15 13.58 -12.10
C ILE A 603 27.00 12.13 -12.55
N THR A 604 28.00 11.30 -12.30
CA THR A 604 27.93 9.87 -12.64
C THR A 604 26.99 9.14 -11.67
N PRO A 605 25.92 8.49 -12.16
CA PRO A 605 24.93 7.82 -11.31
C PRO A 605 25.40 6.45 -10.79
N SER A 606 26.29 5.77 -11.51
CA SER A 606 26.66 4.37 -11.26
C SER A 606 28.14 4.10 -11.52
N GLY A 607 28.62 2.98 -10.99
CA GLY A 607 29.89 2.38 -11.40
C GLY A 607 29.79 1.67 -12.75
N PRO A 608 30.87 1.03 -13.22
CA PRO A 608 30.88 0.34 -14.50
C PRO A 608 29.76 -0.72 -14.60
N LEU A 609 28.88 -0.59 -15.58
CA LEU A 609 27.79 -1.52 -15.84
C LEU A 609 28.06 -2.27 -17.14
N PHE A 610 28.08 -3.61 -17.07
CA PHE A 610 28.41 -4.44 -18.23
C PHE A 610 27.46 -4.16 -19.39
N SER A 611 28.04 -3.80 -20.53
CA SER A 611 27.33 -3.45 -21.76
C SER A 611 27.48 -4.53 -22.82
N SER A 612 28.73 -4.90 -23.16
CA SER A 612 29.01 -5.88 -24.21
C SER A 612 30.36 -6.57 -24.01
N VAL A 613 30.54 -7.70 -24.70
CA VAL A 613 31.79 -8.44 -24.77
C VAL A 613 32.13 -8.75 -26.23
N GLU A 614 33.40 -8.56 -26.59
CA GLU A 614 33.98 -9.00 -27.87
C GLU A 614 35.02 -10.09 -27.58
N PHE A 615 34.84 -11.28 -28.15
CA PHE A 615 35.82 -12.36 -28.05
C PHE A 615 36.71 -12.35 -29.29
N LYS A 616 38.02 -12.14 -29.10
CA LYS A 616 39.03 -12.19 -30.17
C LYS A 616 40.41 -12.53 -29.62
N ASP A 617 41.22 -13.17 -30.45
CA ASP A 617 42.62 -13.51 -30.13
C ASP A 617 42.80 -14.22 -28.78
N GLY A 618 41.91 -15.16 -28.47
CA GLY A 618 41.94 -15.93 -27.20
C GLY A 618 41.60 -15.10 -25.95
N ALA A 619 41.04 -13.90 -26.10
CA ALA A 619 40.68 -13.01 -25.00
C ALA A 619 39.25 -12.46 -25.15
N ALA A 620 38.70 -11.99 -24.03
CA ALA A 620 37.45 -11.25 -23.99
C ALA A 620 37.74 -9.76 -23.72
N TYR A 621 37.11 -8.88 -24.48
CA TYR A 621 37.23 -7.43 -24.33
C TYR A 621 35.87 -6.88 -23.90
N LEU A 622 35.76 -6.47 -22.65
CA LEU A 622 34.52 -5.98 -22.08
C LEU A 622 34.38 -4.47 -22.23
N SER A 623 33.18 -4.03 -22.58
CA SER A 623 32.78 -2.62 -22.56
C SER A 623 31.73 -2.39 -21.48
N PHE A 624 31.79 -1.23 -20.84
CA PHE A 624 30.89 -0.86 -19.75
C PHE A 624 30.24 0.49 -20.04
N GLU A 625 29.01 0.67 -19.58
CA GLU A 625 28.47 2.01 -19.32
C GLU A 625 29.12 2.57 -18.05
N TYR A 626 29.20 3.90 -17.94
CA TYR A 626 29.83 4.61 -16.81
C TYR A 626 31.29 4.19 -16.58
N ALA A 627 32.04 4.02 -17.66
CA ALA A 627 33.41 3.51 -17.69
C ALA A 627 34.51 4.57 -17.65
N ASP A 628 34.16 5.86 -17.55
CA ASP A 628 35.17 6.91 -17.56
C ASP A 628 36.11 6.75 -16.36
N GLY A 629 37.43 6.69 -16.63
CA GLY A 629 38.45 6.51 -15.61
C GLY A 629 38.46 5.13 -14.94
N LEU A 630 38.18 4.03 -15.67
CA LEU A 630 38.32 2.67 -15.12
C LEU A 630 39.67 2.47 -14.42
N HIS A 631 39.63 1.95 -13.19
CA HIS A 631 40.82 1.57 -12.42
C HIS A 631 40.43 0.62 -11.28
N THR A 632 41.39 0.25 -10.42
CA THR A 632 41.14 -0.59 -9.24
C THR A 632 41.05 0.23 -7.97
N SER A 633 40.07 -0.08 -7.12
CA SER A 633 39.79 0.65 -5.88
C SER A 633 40.90 0.61 -4.84
N ASP A 634 41.89 -0.26 -5.01
CA ASP A 634 42.97 -0.53 -4.07
C ASP A 634 44.37 -0.46 -4.71
N GLY A 635 44.48 -0.09 -5.98
CA GLY A 635 45.76 -0.05 -6.71
C GLY A 635 46.37 -1.43 -7.01
N GLU A 636 45.72 -2.52 -6.58
CA GLU A 636 46.13 -3.89 -6.85
C GLU A 636 45.68 -4.33 -8.25
N PRO A 637 46.24 -5.41 -8.82
CA PRO A 637 45.77 -5.98 -10.08
C PRO A 637 44.26 -6.29 -10.08
N LEU A 638 43.63 -6.19 -11.25
CA LEU A 638 42.23 -6.60 -11.42
C LEU A 638 42.05 -8.06 -11.02
N ARG A 639 41.01 -8.34 -10.24
CA ARG A 639 40.70 -9.67 -9.71
C ARG A 639 39.23 -10.02 -9.87
N THR A 640 38.90 -11.27 -9.53
CA THR A 640 37.55 -11.87 -9.55
C THR A 640 36.88 -11.95 -10.94
N PHE A 641 37.66 -11.83 -12.01
CA PHE A 641 37.24 -12.23 -13.35
C PHE A 641 37.42 -13.72 -13.56
N GLU A 642 36.44 -14.34 -14.20
CA GLU A 642 36.50 -15.72 -14.64
C GLU A 642 36.07 -15.83 -16.09
N ILE A 643 36.71 -16.71 -16.84
CA ILE A 643 36.50 -16.91 -18.29
C ILE A 643 36.26 -18.40 -18.59
N ALA A 644 35.46 -18.70 -19.60
CA ALA A 644 35.18 -20.08 -20.02
C ALA A 644 34.91 -20.20 -21.53
N GLU A 645 35.18 -21.38 -22.11
CA GLU A 645 34.70 -21.75 -23.45
C GLU A 645 33.27 -22.30 -23.39
N HIS A 646 32.92 -23.00 -22.31
CA HIS A 646 31.61 -23.62 -22.10
C HIS A 646 31.03 -23.25 -20.74
N ASP A 647 29.71 -23.24 -20.67
CA ASP A 647 29.00 -22.96 -19.44
C ASP A 647 29.34 -23.99 -18.35
N GLY A 648 29.46 -23.53 -17.10
CA GLY A 648 29.88 -24.36 -15.97
C GLY A 648 31.39 -24.61 -15.83
N LEU A 649 32.22 -24.29 -16.84
CA LEU A 649 33.68 -24.52 -16.82
C LEU A 649 34.49 -23.24 -16.66
N PHE A 650 34.03 -22.33 -15.80
CA PHE A 650 34.72 -21.07 -15.52
C PHE A 650 36.04 -21.29 -14.77
N VAL A 651 37.10 -20.64 -15.22
CA VAL A 651 38.40 -20.59 -14.54
C VAL A 651 38.79 -19.14 -14.22
N PRO A 652 39.55 -18.89 -13.15
CA PRO A 652 40.10 -17.57 -12.86
C PRO A 652 40.88 -17.00 -14.05
N ALA A 653 40.71 -15.72 -14.34
CA ALA A 653 41.31 -15.06 -15.48
C ALA A 653 42.20 -13.89 -15.06
N GLN A 654 43.24 -13.64 -15.86
CA GLN A 654 44.00 -12.41 -15.80
C GLN A 654 43.19 -11.29 -16.46
N ALA A 655 43.30 -10.08 -15.94
CA ALA A 655 42.59 -8.92 -16.49
C ALA A 655 43.46 -7.66 -16.47
N LYS A 656 43.31 -6.81 -17.49
CA LYS A 656 43.94 -5.47 -17.54
C LYS A 656 43.06 -4.49 -18.31
N ILE A 657 43.18 -3.21 -18.02
CA ILE A 657 42.48 -2.15 -18.75
C ILE A 657 43.33 -1.76 -19.96
N VAL A 658 42.71 -1.74 -21.15
CA VAL A 658 43.34 -1.36 -22.43
C VAL A 658 42.32 -0.53 -23.21
N ASP A 659 42.68 0.69 -23.57
CA ASP A 659 41.86 1.60 -24.38
C ASP A 659 40.41 1.76 -23.86
N GLY A 660 40.26 1.90 -22.54
CA GLY A 660 38.95 2.05 -21.88
C GLY A 660 38.13 0.76 -21.78
N LYS A 661 38.64 -0.38 -22.25
CA LYS A 661 38.03 -1.72 -22.12
C LYS A 661 38.76 -2.56 -21.08
N VAL A 662 38.08 -3.57 -20.54
CA VAL A 662 38.75 -4.60 -19.72
C VAL A 662 39.04 -5.83 -20.58
N LYS A 663 40.33 -6.09 -20.84
CA LYS A 663 40.80 -7.30 -21.50
C LYS A 663 40.96 -8.42 -20.47
N ILE A 664 40.38 -9.58 -20.75
CA ILE A 664 40.37 -10.76 -19.87
C ILE A 664 40.85 -11.98 -20.64
N TRP A 665 41.77 -12.75 -20.07
CA TRP A 665 42.29 -13.97 -20.70
C TRP A 665 42.76 -14.99 -19.66
N ASN A 666 42.89 -16.24 -20.11
CA ASN A 666 43.56 -17.31 -19.39
C ASN A 666 44.32 -18.14 -20.43
N GLU A 667 45.60 -18.45 -20.19
CA GLU A 667 46.47 -19.15 -21.16
C GLU A 667 45.93 -20.53 -21.59
N LYS A 668 45.07 -21.15 -20.77
CA LYS A 668 44.46 -22.46 -21.06
C LYS A 668 43.13 -22.36 -21.82
N ILE A 669 42.56 -21.17 -21.95
CA ILE A 669 41.27 -20.93 -22.59
C ILE A 669 41.54 -20.25 -23.93
N THR A 670 41.46 -21.02 -25.02
CA THR A 670 41.87 -20.58 -26.36
C THR A 670 40.69 -20.06 -27.18
N HIS A 671 39.48 -20.51 -26.89
CA HIS A 671 38.24 -20.11 -27.55
C HIS A 671 37.20 -19.61 -26.54
N PRO A 672 37.50 -18.52 -25.80
CA PRO A 672 36.57 -18.02 -24.77
C PRO A 672 35.22 -17.62 -25.38
N GLN A 673 34.14 -17.95 -24.67
CA GLN A 673 32.76 -17.61 -25.03
C GLN A 673 32.01 -16.94 -23.88
N LEU A 674 32.53 -17.03 -22.66
CA LEU A 674 31.84 -16.59 -21.45
C LEU A 674 32.80 -15.87 -20.52
N VAL A 675 32.31 -14.81 -19.89
CA VAL A 675 32.98 -14.09 -18.81
C VAL A 675 31.99 -13.80 -17.69
N ARG A 676 32.48 -13.81 -16.45
CA ARG A 676 31.76 -13.27 -15.29
C ARG A 676 32.72 -12.53 -14.36
N TYR A 677 32.17 -11.62 -13.57
CA TYR A 677 32.91 -10.75 -12.67
C TYR A 677 32.24 -10.68 -11.30
N GLY A 678 33.05 -10.70 -10.24
CA GLY A 678 32.56 -10.66 -8.86
C GLY A 678 31.63 -11.84 -8.54
N TRP A 679 31.80 -12.98 -9.24
CA TRP A 679 30.93 -14.16 -9.17
C TRP A 679 31.27 -15.07 -7.98
N GLN A 680 31.40 -14.46 -6.81
CA GLN A 680 31.59 -15.14 -5.53
C GLN A 680 30.52 -14.65 -4.56
N PRO A 681 29.98 -15.49 -3.66
CA PRO A 681 29.02 -15.04 -2.64
C PRO A 681 29.51 -13.83 -1.84
N PHE A 682 30.66 -13.98 -1.18
CA PHE A 682 31.46 -12.89 -0.65
C PHE A 682 32.57 -12.57 -1.67
N THR A 683 32.68 -11.32 -2.12
CA THR A 683 33.63 -10.96 -3.18
C THR A 683 34.46 -9.74 -2.79
N ARG A 684 35.72 -9.74 -3.21
CA ARG A 684 36.63 -8.58 -3.10
C ARG A 684 36.87 -7.91 -4.45
N ALA A 685 35.89 -8.01 -5.34
CA ALA A 685 35.87 -7.35 -6.64
C ALA A 685 36.33 -5.86 -6.51
N ASN A 686 37.26 -5.41 -7.35
CA ASN A 686 37.94 -4.11 -7.19
C ASN A 686 37.86 -3.17 -8.40
N LEU A 687 37.18 -3.51 -9.49
CA LEU A 687 36.94 -2.60 -10.62
C LEU A 687 35.98 -1.47 -10.21
N VAL A 688 36.44 -0.23 -10.39
CA VAL A 688 35.69 1.01 -10.21
C VAL A 688 35.86 1.92 -11.43
N ASN A 689 35.04 2.98 -11.52
CA ASN A 689 35.28 4.10 -12.44
C ASN A 689 36.00 5.26 -11.73
N GLY A 690 36.25 6.36 -12.46
CA GLY A 690 36.96 7.53 -11.94
C GLY A 690 36.26 8.28 -10.79
N ASP A 691 34.97 7.96 -10.54
CA ASP A 691 34.19 8.48 -9.41
C ASP A 691 34.21 7.52 -8.19
N GLU A 692 35.08 6.51 -8.19
CA GLU A 692 35.20 5.48 -7.15
C GLU A 692 33.93 4.62 -6.97
N LEU A 693 33.11 4.51 -8.02
CA LEU A 693 31.88 3.72 -7.98
C LEU A 693 32.14 2.29 -8.47
N PRO A 694 31.74 1.25 -7.70
CA PRO A 694 32.08 -0.14 -8.00
C PRO A 694 31.26 -0.72 -9.14
N ALA A 695 31.91 -1.57 -9.93
CA ALA A 695 31.25 -2.33 -10.98
C ALA A 695 30.30 -3.41 -10.39
N SER A 696 29.15 -3.60 -11.04
CA SER A 696 28.18 -4.63 -10.65
C SER A 696 28.69 -6.05 -10.92
N THR A 697 28.28 -7.02 -10.11
CA THR A 697 28.37 -8.45 -10.49
C THR A 697 27.61 -8.68 -11.80
N PHE A 698 28.21 -9.42 -12.72
CA PHE A 698 27.57 -9.78 -13.99
C PHE A 698 28.10 -11.09 -14.55
N ARG A 699 27.38 -11.61 -15.55
CA ARG A 699 27.78 -12.68 -16.45
C ARG A 699 27.43 -12.29 -17.89
N SER A 700 28.29 -12.62 -18.84
CA SER A 700 28.18 -12.16 -20.25
C SER A 700 27.16 -12.93 -21.09
N LYS A 701 26.74 -14.12 -20.64
CA LYS A 701 25.66 -14.89 -21.27
C LYS A 701 24.35 -14.52 -20.59
N GLU A 702 23.43 -14.00 -21.40
CA GLU A 702 22.07 -13.66 -21.02
C GLU A 702 21.11 -14.76 -21.49
#